data_AF-A0A2W4LKY9-F1
#
_entry.id   AF-A0A2W4LKY9-F1
#
_cell.length_a   1.000
_cell.length_b   1.000
_cell.length_c   1.000
_cell.angle_alpha   90.00
_cell.angle_beta   90.00
_cell.angle_gamma   90.00
#
_symmetry.space_group_name_H-M   'P 1'
#
loop_
_entity.id
_entity.type
_entity.pdbx_description
1 polymer ?
#
loop_
_entity_poly.entity_id
_entity_poly.type
_entity_poly.pdbx_seq_one_letter_code
_entity_poly.pdbx_strand_id
1 'polypeptide(L)'
;MVDDQQLHDLPDRLDEPIHLPVEQLRAQRCLLVLDNLESIFQDDQRAGSYRPGYAGYGQLIQAIGLRPHNSCLLLTSREEPVGLVRLEGETSRVRSLQLAGLAASGGQAILQEQGLSGSTASQDILIEHYSGNPLALRLVAATIRGLFAGDVAAFLRDQMPIFDDIRDVLDQQFARLTRLERELMIWLAIEREPTALPALHANLVQREPQRAVLEALRSLQRRSLLEQQGKGFTLQNVVMEYTTDLLVSEVVRELETDQLDLFARHALSKAQAREYVRQSQIRLILAPVAERLVARLGRAGLLAKLRALPDTLRARPDLASSYAAGDLLNLLIHIGADLRGLDLARLAVLQVSLRGVVAPQINFAHADLSGSSFDDTFASAHAVTFSPDGHLLVVGSHDGTIRWHSLADGQLARVSSGHTLFVWSVAFSPDGRLLASASEDRTVRVWDAHTGESRLVLRGHTQWVKSVAWNRAGMLLASAGGDETVRLWNPHTGELVHVFETPGVAQRAVTFSPDGARLVSGGDDGALRFWDPHTLQPLSVLRQHAGWLRSLAWSADGALLASAGDGQSISLWDARTMQLLRTLSGHANAVLSLAFHPDNRHLASTSSDQTLRVWDTQTGQTLHTLTGHTSWVYATAFHPSGALLASSGQDQAVRVWDTRTGQLISMLGGHISWVEAVAFSADGELVAGSGQDHTVRIWDART
;
A
#
# COMPACT_ATOMS: atom_id res chain seq x y z
N MET A 1 -37.05 -4.33 66.29
CA MET A 1 -36.28 -5.05 67.32
C MET A 1 -35.15 -5.74 66.59
N VAL A 2 -33.95 -5.20 66.72
CA VAL A 2 -32.72 -5.86 66.30
C VAL A 2 -32.45 -6.87 67.40
N ASP A 3 -32.60 -8.16 67.09
CA ASP A 3 -32.30 -9.21 68.05
C ASP A 3 -30.81 -9.54 67.90
N ASP A 4 -30.06 -9.21 68.95
CA ASP A 4 -28.61 -9.27 69.05
C ASP A 4 -28.18 -10.73 69.35
N GLN A 5 -28.47 -11.65 68.42
CA GLN A 5 -27.95 -13.02 68.53
C GLN A 5 -26.50 -13.05 68.06
N GLN A 6 -25.57 -12.76 68.97
CA GLN A 6 -24.19 -13.19 68.81
C GLN A 6 -24.16 -14.73 68.80
N LEU A 7 -23.86 -15.29 67.63
CA LEU A 7 -23.49 -16.70 67.49
C LEU A 7 -22.14 -16.91 68.20
N HIS A 8 -22.20 -17.32 69.47
CA HIS A 8 -21.05 -17.90 70.16
C HIS A 8 -20.81 -19.31 69.61
N ASP A 9 -19.56 -19.58 69.24
CA ASP A 9 -19.03 -20.78 68.56
C ASP A 9 -19.22 -20.83 67.03
N LEU A 10 -18.30 -20.14 66.31
CA LEU A 10 -18.05 -20.41 64.89
C LEU A 10 -16.90 -21.44 64.77
N PRO A 11 -17.09 -22.59 64.12
CA PRO A 11 -16.05 -23.62 63.96
C PRO A 11 -14.89 -23.18 63.04
N ASP A 12 -13.67 -23.69 63.33
CA ASP A 12 -12.42 -23.37 62.62
C ASP A 12 -12.31 -23.88 61.16
N ARG A 13 -13.32 -24.62 60.65
CA ARG A 13 -13.33 -25.19 59.28
C ARG A 13 -14.47 -24.64 58.45
N LEU A 14 -14.16 -24.08 57.27
CA LEU A 14 -15.07 -23.40 56.33
C LEU A 14 -16.33 -24.17 55.88
N ASP A 15 -16.35 -25.50 55.99
CA ASP A 15 -17.50 -26.30 55.54
C ASP A 15 -18.73 -26.18 56.47
N GLU A 16 -18.54 -26.09 57.79
CA GLU A 16 -19.66 -25.94 58.76
C GLU A 16 -20.31 -24.53 58.76
N PRO A 17 -19.57 -23.41 58.64
CA PRO A 17 -20.12 -22.06 58.57
C PRO A 17 -21.02 -21.76 57.37
N ILE A 18 -20.96 -22.52 56.27
CA ILE A 18 -21.80 -22.30 55.08
C ILE A 18 -23.19 -22.96 55.24
N HIS A 19 -23.29 -24.01 56.05
CA HIS A 19 -24.55 -24.71 56.29
C HIS A 19 -25.55 -23.86 57.10
N LEU A 20 -25.07 -23.11 58.09
CA LEU A 20 -25.90 -22.33 59.01
C LEU A 20 -26.66 -21.17 58.31
N PRO A 21 -26.03 -20.35 57.45
CA PRO A 21 -26.73 -19.32 56.68
C PRO A 21 -27.81 -19.91 55.76
N VAL A 22 -27.55 -21.05 55.11
CA VAL A 22 -28.51 -21.63 54.17
C VAL A 22 -29.75 -22.21 54.88
N GLU A 23 -29.58 -22.81 56.05
CA GLU A 23 -30.72 -23.25 56.88
C GLU A 23 -31.55 -22.06 57.38
N GLN A 24 -30.92 -20.95 57.75
CA GLN A 24 -31.67 -19.73 58.09
C GLN A 24 -32.44 -19.15 56.89
N LEU A 25 -31.85 -19.14 55.69
CA LEU A 25 -32.51 -18.69 54.45
C LEU A 25 -33.71 -19.58 54.06
N ARG A 26 -33.77 -20.82 54.55
CA ARG A 26 -34.91 -21.73 54.42
C ARG A 26 -36.00 -21.45 55.47
N ALA A 27 -35.59 -21.26 56.71
CA ALA A 27 -36.47 -21.06 57.85
C ALA A 27 -37.19 -19.69 57.80
N GLN A 28 -36.51 -18.66 57.27
CA GLN A 28 -37.05 -17.31 57.17
C GLN A 28 -37.08 -16.82 55.71
N ARG A 29 -37.92 -15.82 55.44
CA ARG A 29 -37.98 -15.13 54.14
C ARG A 29 -37.31 -13.77 54.27
N CYS A 30 -36.07 -13.67 53.79
CA CYS A 30 -35.30 -12.43 53.80
C CYS A 30 -34.65 -12.14 52.43
N LEU A 31 -34.19 -10.90 52.27
CA LEU A 31 -33.38 -10.44 51.13
C LEU A 31 -31.96 -10.18 51.65
N LEU A 32 -30.99 -10.93 51.15
CA LEU A 32 -29.57 -10.69 51.37
C LEU A 32 -29.01 -9.94 50.17
N VAL A 33 -28.33 -8.81 50.40
CA VAL A 33 -27.70 -8.01 49.34
C VAL A 33 -26.20 -8.02 49.55
N LEU A 34 -25.44 -8.53 48.58
CA LEU A 34 -23.99 -8.37 48.53
C LEU A 34 -23.68 -7.35 47.44
N ASP A 35 -23.29 -6.16 47.87
CA ASP A 35 -22.99 -5.03 46.99
C ASP A 35 -21.49 -4.99 46.67
N ASN A 36 -21.12 -4.67 45.43
CA ASN A 36 -19.74 -4.49 44.98
C ASN A 36 -18.85 -5.73 45.21
N LEU A 37 -19.35 -6.90 44.80
CA LEU A 37 -18.69 -8.20 45.03
C LEU A 37 -17.31 -8.29 44.35
N GLU A 38 -17.02 -7.49 43.33
CA GLU A 38 -15.71 -7.44 42.68
C GLU A 38 -14.56 -7.04 43.59
N SER A 39 -14.86 -6.38 44.72
CA SER A 39 -13.86 -5.99 45.74
C SER A 39 -13.11 -7.18 46.36
N ILE A 40 -13.68 -8.39 46.30
CA ILE A 40 -13.07 -9.63 46.81
C ILE A 40 -12.46 -10.49 45.69
N PHE A 41 -12.44 -10.01 44.44
CA PHE A 41 -11.82 -10.71 43.31
C PHE A 41 -10.35 -10.34 43.13
N GLN A 42 -9.57 -11.33 42.71
CA GLN A 42 -8.14 -11.23 42.52
C GLN A 42 -7.83 -10.38 41.28
N ASP A 43 -6.84 -9.51 41.42
CA ASP A 43 -6.31 -8.70 40.34
C ASP A 43 -5.32 -9.53 39.51
N ASP A 44 -5.13 -9.21 38.22
CA ASP A 44 -4.13 -9.86 37.34
C ASP A 44 -4.36 -11.37 37.10
N GLN A 45 -5.61 -11.81 37.22
CA GLN A 45 -6.08 -13.18 36.94
C GLN A 45 -7.39 -13.13 36.14
N ARG A 46 -7.92 -14.31 35.78
CA ARG A 46 -9.22 -14.45 35.11
C ARG A 46 -10.32 -13.71 35.88
N ALA A 47 -11.09 -12.85 35.20
CA ALA A 47 -12.20 -12.10 35.80
C ALA A 47 -13.16 -12.99 36.60
N GLY A 48 -13.55 -12.50 37.78
CA GLY A 48 -14.43 -13.21 38.74
C GLY A 48 -13.73 -14.24 39.63
N SER A 49 -12.39 -14.36 39.60
CA SER A 49 -11.63 -15.27 40.47
C SER A 49 -11.45 -14.65 41.85
N TYR A 50 -11.63 -15.41 42.92
CA TYR A 50 -11.57 -14.90 44.29
C TYR A 50 -10.12 -14.66 44.75
N ARG A 51 -9.90 -13.61 45.55
CA ARG A 51 -8.63 -13.39 46.27
C ARG A 51 -8.34 -14.58 47.20
N PRO A 52 -7.05 -14.89 47.47
CA PRO A 52 -6.69 -15.86 48.51
C PRO A 52 -7.40 -15.53 49.83
N GLY A 53 -8.05 -16.53 50.44
CA GLY A 53 -8.86 -16.36 51.66
C GLY A 53 -10.35 -16.04 51.43
N TYR A 54 -10.76 -15.64 50.22
CA TYR A 54 -12.14 -15.27 49.90
C TYR A 54 -12.91 -16.34 49.10
N ALA A 55 -12.29 -17.48 48.80
CA ALA A 55 -12.90 -18.58 48.04
C ALA A 55 -14.19 -19.14 48.68
N GLY A 56 -14.36 -18.99 50.01
CA GLY A 56 -15.57 -19.38 50.73
C GLY A 56 -16.83 -18.65 50.26
N TYR A 57 -16.71 -17.41 49.75
CA TYR A 57 -17.85 -16.70 49.17
C TYR A 57 -18.39 -17.39 47.91
N GLY A 58 -17.51 -17.95 47.08
CA GLY A 58 -17.92 -18.73 45.91
C GLY A 58 -18.67 -19.99 46.31
N GLN A 59 -18.21 -20.68 47.36
CA GLN A 59 -18.89 -21.86 47.89
C GLN A 59 -20.26 -21.51 48.49
N LEU A 60 -20.37 -20.39 49.22
CA LEU A 60 -21.63 -19.88 49.77
C LEU A 60 -22.64 -19.56 48.65
N ILE A 61 -22.23 -18.79 47.64
CA ILE A 61 -23.08 -18.44 46.50
C ILE A 61 -23.56 -19.70 45.78
N GLN A 62 -22.67 -20.68 45.56
CA GLN A 62 -23.02 -21.95 44.95
C GLN A 62 -23.99 -22.76 45.81
N ALA A 63 -23.79 -22.81 47.13
CA ALA A 63 -24.66 -23.51 48.07
C ALA A 63 -26.08 -22.92 48.10
N ILE A 64 -26.19 -21.58 48.08
CA ILE A 64 -27.46 -20.86 48.01
C ILE A 64 -28.16 -21.15 46.67
N GLY A 65 -27.44 -21.00 45.55
CA GLY A 65 -28.02 -21.18 44.21
C GLY A 65 -28.51 -22.60 43.91
N LEU A 66 -27.87 -23.62 44.49
CA LEU A 66 -28.25 -25.03 44.27
C LEU A 66 -29.42 -25.50 45.16
N ARG A 67 -29.62 -24.89 46.33
CA ARG A 67 -30.58 -25.40 47.33
C ARG A 67 -31.92 -24.64 47.27
N PRO A 68 -33.05 -25.33 47.45
CA PRO A 68 -34.34 -24.64 47.63
C PRO A 68 -34.36 -23.88 48.95
N HIS A 69 -34.84 -22.64 48.91
CA HIS A 69 -35.07 -21.76 50.05
C HIS A 69 -36.16 -20.72 49.72
N ASN A 70 -36.69 -20.04 50.74
CA ASN A 70 -37.75 -19.04 50.60
C ASN A 70 -37.23 -17.59 50.51
N SER A 71 -35.91 -17.41 50.63
CA SER A 71 -35.22 -16.13 50.60
C SER A 71 -34.69 -15.75 49.21
N CYS A 72 -34.08 -14.56 49.09
CA CYS A 72 -33.42 -14.09 47.86
C CYS A 72 -32.02 -13.55 48.18
N LEU A 73 -31.03 -13.90 47.37
CA LEU A 73 -29.70 -13.29 47.37
C LEU A 73 -29.58 -12.40 46.13
N LEU A 74 -29.40 -11.10 46.35
CA LEU A 74 -29.09 -10.12 45.31
C LEU A 74 -27.60 -9.82 45.33
N LEU A 75 -26.94 -10.00 44.20
CA LEU A 75 -25.52 -9.69 44.01
C LEU A 75 -25.41 -8.50 43.06
N THR A 76 -24.63 -7.49 43.42
CA THR A 76 -24.16 -6.48 42.47
C THR A 76 -22.66 -6.67 42.26
N SER A 77 -22.24 -6.62 41.01
CA SER A 77 -20.83 -6.76 40.66
C SER A 77 -20.55 -6.22 39.27
N ARG A 78 -19.38 -5.61 39.06
CA ARG A 78 -18.85 -5.32 37.71
C ARG A 78 -18.34 -6.56 36.98
N GLU A 79 -18.00 -7.60 37.74
CA GLU A 79 -17.45 -8.86 37.22
C GLU A 79 -18.34 -10.04 37.60
N GLU A 80 -18.61 -10.93 36.66
CA GLU A 80 -19.36 -12.14 36.97
C GLU A 80 -18.49 -13.15 37.76
N PRO A 81 -18.91 -13.62 38.95
CA PRO A 81 -18.14 -14.57 39.76
C PRO A 81 -17.90 -15.90 39.04
N VAL A 82 -16.71 -16.47 39.19
CA VAL A 82 -16.39 -17.78 38.61
C VAL A 82 -17.33 -18.86 39.16
N GLY A 83 -17.96 -19.61 38.26
CA GLY A 83 -18.86 -20.72 38.59
C GLY A 83 -20.35 -20.35 38.54
N LEU A 84 -20.70 -19.06 38.55
CA LEU A 84 -22.10 -18.61 38.54
C LEU A 84 -22.82 -18.99 37.24
N VAL A 85 -22.20 -18.76 36.07
CA VAL A 85 -22.68 -19.22 34.74
C VAL A 85 -23.25 -20.64 34.74
N ARG A 86 -22.65 -21.58 35.49
CA ARG A 86 -23.10 -22.99 35.51
C ARG A 86 -24.45 -23.18 36.19
N LEU A 87 -24.84 -22.24 37.04
CA LEU A 87 -26.08 -22.24 37.79
C LEU A 87 -27.17 -21.45 37.08
N GLU A 88 -26.83 -20.61 36.10
CA GLU A 88 -27.79 -19.76 35.38
C GLU A 88 -28.65 -20.55 34.38
N GLY A 89 -29.89 -20.10 34.20
CA GLY A 89 -30.79 -20.65 33.19
C GLY A 89 -32.19 -20.06 33.28
N GLU A 90 -32.95 -20.14 32.17
CA GLU A 90 -34.32 -19.59 32.11
C GLU A 90 -35.27 -20.25 33.11
N THR A 91 -35.08 -21.55 33.35
CA THR A 91 -35.81 -22.36 34.34
C THR A 91 -35.03 -22.51 35.66
N SER A 92 -33.85 -21.89 35.77
CA SER A 92 -33.04 -21.92 36.98
C SER A 92 -33.48 -20.87 37.99
N ARG A 93 -33.07 -21.08 39.25
CA ARG A 93 -33.26 -20.14 40.36
C ARG A 93 -32.22 -19.02 40.37
N VAL A 94 -31.09 -19.23 39.69
CA VAL A 94 -30.04 -18.22 39.56
C VAL A 94 -30.25 -17.49 38.23
N ARG A 95 -30.30 -16.16 38.30
CA ARG A 95 -30.51 -15.27 37.16
C ARG A 95 -29.51 -14.13 37.25
N SER A 96 -28.91 -13.78 36.12
CA SER A 96 -28.16 -12.55 35.95
C SER A 96 -28.95 -11.55 35.13
N LEU A 97 -28.76 -10.28 35.46
CA LEU A 97 -29.25 -9.15 34.68
C LEU A 97 -28.05 -8.27 34.37
N GLN A 98 -27.64 -8.25 33.11
CA GLN A 98 -26.64 -7.28 32.66
C GLN A 98 -27.33 -5.92 32.52
N LEU A 99 -26.91 -4.95 33.32
CA LEU A 99 -27.42 -3.59 33.24
C LEU A 99 -26.74 -2.87 32.07
N ALA A 100 -27.52 -2.58 31.03
CA ALA A 100 -27.13 -1.61 30.01
C ALA A 100 -27.25 -0.19 30.55
N GLY A 101 -26.61 0.78 29.90
CA GLY A 101 -26.83 2.18 30.22
C GLY A 101 -28.25 2.64 29.90
N LEU A 102 -28.58 3.84 30.36
CA LEU A 102 -29.88 4.45 30.19
C LEU A 102 -30.20 4.71 28.72
N ALA A 103 -31.48 4.57 28.37
CA ALA A 103 -32.00 5.10 27.11
C ALA A 103 -31.85 6.63 27.05
N ALA A 104 -31.86 7.19 25.84
CA ALA A 104 -31.70 8.63 25.60
C ALA A 104 -32.60 9.49 26.50
N SER A 105 -33.88 9.14 26.68
CA SER A 105 -34.81 9.87 27.54
C SER A 105 -34.39 9.89 29.02
N GLY A 106 -33.84 8.77 29.53
CA GLY A 106 -33.33 8.69 30.90
C GLY A 106 -32.03 9.48 31.08
N GLY A 107 -31.13 9.43 30.10
CA GLY A 107 -29.92 10.24 30.08
C GLY A 107 -30.25 11.75 30.03
N GLN A 108 -31.19 12.15 29.18
CA GLN A 108 -31.66 13.54 29.08
C GLN A 108 -32.23 14.04 30.40
N ALA A 109 -33.00 13.22 31.11
CA ALA A 109 -33.53 13.56 32.43
C ALA A 109 -32.40 13.85 33.43
N ILE A 110 -31.32 13.06 33.43
CA ILE A 110 -30.14 13.32 34.27
C ILE A 110 -29.46 14.62 33.87
N LEU A 111 -29.20 14.85 32.58
CA LEU A 111 -28.54 16.07 32.12
C LEU A 111 -29.37 17.33 32.44
N GLN A 112 -30.70 17.24 32.34
CA GLN A 112 -31.62 18.31 32.69
C GLN A 112 -31.66 18.58 34.21
N GLU A 113 -31.72 17.53 35.03
CA GLU A 113 -31.61 17.66 36.49
C GLU A 113 -30.27 18.32 36.90
N GLN A 114 -29.21 17.99 36.16
CA GLN A 114 -27.90 18.60 36.32
C GLN A 114 -27.76 19.99 35.65
N GLY A 115 -28.87 20.63 35.25
CA GLY A 115 -28.89 22.02 34.79
C GLY A 115 -28.08 22.28 33.52
N LEU A 116 -27.89 21.27 32.66
CA LEU A 116 -27.21 21.44 31.40
C LEU A 116 -28.15 21.99 30.32
N SER A 117 -27.60 22.86 29.48
CA SER A 117 -28.26 23.48 28.34
C SER A 117 -27.71 22.92 27.02
N GLY A 118 -28.55 22.80 26.00
CA GLY A 118 -28.17 22.28 24.70
C GLY A 118 -29.35 21.74 23.91
N SER A 119 -29.16 21.49 22.62
CA SER A 119 -30.16 20.82 21.81
C SER A 119 -30.29 19.35 22.21
N THR A 120 -31.46 18.75 22.00
CA THR A 120 -31.68 17.31 22.22
C THR A 120 -30.63 16.47 21.47
N ALA A 121 -30.29 16.85 20.24
CA ALA A 121 -29.24 16.18 19.47
C ALA A 121 -27.86 16.23 20.13
N SER A 122 -27.47 17.37 20.71
CA SER A 122 -26.20 17.50 21.43
C SER A 122 -26.18 16.66 22.71
N GLN A 123 -27.31 16.59 23.42
CA GLN A 123 -27.45 15.74 24.60
C GLN A 123 -27.41 14.26 24.23
N ASP A 124 -28.05 13.86 23.13
CA ASP A 124 -28.04 12.47 22.64
C ASP A 124 -26.64 12.00 22.29
N ILE A 125 -25.84 12.85 21.62
CA ILE A 125 -24.43 12.57 21.34
C ILE A 125 -23.63 12.34 22.63
N LEU A 126 -23.84 13.19 23.65
CA LEU A 126 -23.17 13.04 24.95
C LEU A 126 -23.59 11.73 25.65
N ILE A 127 -24.89 11.40 25.62
CA ILE A 127 -25.43 10.18 26.23
C ILE A 127 -24.86 8.94 25.54
N GLU A 128 -24.84 8.94 24.21
CA GLU A 128 -24.25 7.86 23.41
C GLU A 128 -22.75 7.72 23.66
N HIS A 129 -22.03 8.84 23.82
CA HIS A 129 -20.61 8.82 24.16
C HIS A 129 -20.34 8.09 25.48
N TYR A 130 -21.12 8.37 26.53
CA TYR A 130 -21.00 7.69 27.82
C TYR A 130 -21.81 6.37 27.91
N SER A 131 -22.28 5.84 26.77
CA SER A 131 -23.11 4.63 26.68
C SER A 131 -24.30 4.63 27.65
N GLY A 132 -24.87 5.81 27.95
CA GLY A 132 -25.98 5.98 28.90
C GLY A 132 -25.62 5.74 30.38
N ASN A 133 -24.35 5.67 30.75
CA ASN A 133 -23.93 5.41 32.12
C ASN A 133 -24.36 6.55 33.08
N PRO A 134 -25.26 6.30 34.06
CA PRO A 134 -25.78 7.34 34.94
C PRO A 134 -24.70 8.06 35.74
N LEU A 135 -23.69 7.33 36.24
CA LEU A 135 -22.62 7.91 37.04
C LEU A 135 -21.74 8.80 36.17
N ALA A 136 -21.31 8.31 35.01
CA ALA A 136 -20.48 9.08 34.09
C ALA A 136 -21.20 10.35 33.60
N LEU A 137 -22.50 10.26 33.30
CA LEU A 137 -23.31 11.42 32.93
C LEU A 137 -23.41 12.47 34.05
N ARG A 138 -23.46 12.05 35.32
CA ARG A 138 -23.46 12.99 36.45
C ARG A 138 -22.10 13.64 36.66
N LEU A 139 -21.01 12.87 36.55
CA LEU A 139 -19.63 13.37 36.68
C LEU A 139 -19.31 14.37 35.57
N VAL A 140 -19.59 14.02 34.31
CA VAL A 140 -19.36 14.93 33.18
C VAL A 140 -20.26 16.16 33.27
N ALA A 141 -21.51 16.02 33.73
CA ALA A 141 -22.41 17.16 33.87
C ALA A 141 -21.94 18.19 34.90
N ALA A 142 -21.35 17.75 36.01
CA ALA A 142 -20.72 18.66 36.96
C ALA A 142 -19.60 19.47 36.30
N THR A 143 -18.81 18.82 35.44
CA THR A 143 -17.70 19.45 34.74
C THR A 143 -18.14 20.41 33.64
N ILE A 144 -19.12 20.02 32.81
CA ILE A 144 -19.71 20.90 31.79
C ILE A 144 -20.32 22.14 32.43
N ARG A 145 -20.98 21.99 33.58
CA ARG A 145 -21.52 23.12 34.33
C ARG A 145 -20.42 24.07 34.81
N GLY A 146 -19.31 23.52 35.31
CA GLY A 146 -18.19 24.31 35.84
C GLY A 146 -17.34 25.00 34.76
N LEU A 147 -16.94 24.28 33.72
CA LEU A 147 -15.97 24.77 32.71
C LEU A 147 -16.63 25.38 31.47
N PHE A 148 -17.83 24.92 31.10
CA PHE A 148 -18.54 25.33 29.89
C PHE A 148 -19.85 26.07 30.18
N ALA A 149 -20.04 26.53 31.42
CA ALA A 149 -21.27 27.20 31.87
C ALA A 149 -22.56 26.41 31.58
N GLY A 150 -22.46 25.08 31.51
CA GLY A 150 -23.58 24.19 31.21
C GLY A 150 -23.90 24.04 29.72
N ASP A 151 -23.13 24.62 28.78
CA ASP A 151 -23.33 24.43 27.34
C ASP A 151 -22.74 23.10 26.86
N VAL A 152 -23.60 22.12 26.60
CA VAL A 152 -23.20 20.82 26.06
C VAL A 152 -22.57 20.96 24.68
N ALA A 153 -23.10 21.82 23.81
CA ALA A 153 -22.58 21.97 22.46
C ALA A 153 -21.17 22.58 22.45
N ALA A 154 -20.86 23.46 23.41
CA ALA A 154 -19.50 23.96 23.62
C ALA A 154 -18.54 22.84 24.04
N PHE A 155 -18.96 21.96 24.95
CA PHE A 155 -18.16 20.81 25.37
C PHE A 155 -17.87 19.84 24.20
N LEU A 156 -18.87 19.53 23.37
CA LEU A 156 -18.67 18.62 22.23
C LEU A 156 -17.69 19.18 21.17
N ARG A 157 -17.56 20.52 21.07
CA ARG A 157 -16.62 21.15 20.14
C ARG A 157 -15.16 20.97 20.57
N ASP A 158 -14.89 20.80 21.86
CA ASP A 158 -13.55 20.72 22.43
C ASP A 158 -13.01 19.27 22.54
N GLN A 159 -13.47 18.39 21.66
CA GLN A 159 -13.05 16.97 21.56
C GLN A 159 -13.34 16.10 22.79
N MET A 160 -14.30 16.48 23.65
CA MET A 160 -14.78 15.70 24.80
C MET A 160 -13.66 15.10 25.67
N PRO A 161 -12.87 15.94 26.37
CA PRO A 161 -11.81 15.45 27.24
C PRO A 161 -12.34 14.50 28.33
N ILE A 162 -11.58 13.46 28.66
CA ILE A 162 -11.84 12.61 29.82
C ILE A 162 -11.32 13.33 31.07
N PHE A 163 -12.20 13.51 32.04
CA PHE A 163 -11.90 14.19 33.29
C PHE A 163 -11.41 13.24 34.38
N ASP A 164 -10.70 13.80 35.35
CA ASP A 164 -10.00 13.09 36.44
C ASP A 164 -10.90 12.06 37.14
N ASP A 165 -12.14 12.40 37.52
CA ASP A 165 -13.02 11.45 38.22
C ASP A 165 -13.36 10.20 37.40
N ILE A 166 -13.54 10.35 36.08
CA ILE A 166 -13.82 9.21 35.17
C ILE A 166 -12.53 8.45 34.90
N ARG A 167 -11.41 9.18 34.76
CA ARG A 167 -10.08 8.62 34.56
C ARG A 167 -9.67 7.75 35.74
N ASP A 168 -9.85 8.22 36.98
CA ASP A 168 -9.53 7.48 38.20
C ASP A 168 -10.27 6.15 38.30
N VAL A 169 -11.56 6.14 37.92
CA VAL A 169 -12.36 4.90 37.89
C VAL A 169 -11.83 3.93 36.84
N LEU A 170 -11.43 4.43 35.67
CA LEU A 170 -10.88 3.62 34.59
C LEU A 170 -9.45 3.14 34.90
N ASP A 171 -8.61 3.97 35.53
CA ASP A 171 -7.27 3.62 36.01
C ASP A 171 -7.35 2.44 36.98
N GLN A 172 -8.28 2.49 37.94
CA GLN A 172 -8.54 1.38 38.86
C GLN A 172 -8.96 0.10 38.14
N GLN A 173 -9.78 0.18 37.10
CA GLN A 173 -10.16 -1.01 36.33
C GLN A 173 -8.99 -1.52 35.48
N PHE A 174 -8.24 -0.62 34.85
CA PHE A 174 -7.11 -0.95 33.99
C PHE A 174 -5.97 -1.61 34.78
N ALA A 175 -5.70 -1.15 36.00
CA ALA A 175 -4.69 -1.72 36.88
C ALA A 175 -4.94 -3.20 37.25
N ARG A 176 -6.20 -3.65 37.21
CA ARG A 176 -6.60 -5.03 37.52
C ARG A 176 -6.47 -5.99 36.34
N LEU A 177 -6.24 -5.46 35.14
CA LEU A 177 -6.13 -6.25 33.92
C LEU A 177 -4.77 -6.92 33.81
N THR A 178 -4.78 -8.13 33.24
CA THR A 178 -3.59 -8.85 32.82
C THR A 178 -2.88 -8.15 31.66
N ARG A 179 -1.61 -8.48 31.44
CA ARG A 179 -0.81 -7.96 30.32
C ARG A 179 -1.52 -8.10 28.97
N LEU A 180 -2.05 -9.30 28.67
CA LEU A 180 -2.71 -9.58 27.39
C LEU A 180 -4.04 -8.83 27.25
N GLU A 181 -4.81 -8.68 28.34
CA GLU A 181 -6.03 -7.88 28.33
C GLU A 181 -5.73 -6.41 28.03
N ARG A 182 -4.67 -5.84 28.63
CA ARG A 182 -4.23 -4.47 28.35
C ARG A 182 -3.79 -4.31 26.89
N GLU A 183 -2.99 -5.25 26.39
CA GLU A 183 -2.50 -5.25 25.00
C GLU A 183 -3.66 -5.31 23.99
N LEU A 184 -4.66 -6.15 24.25
CA LEU A 184 -5.86 -6.24 23.40
C LEU A 184 -6.72 -4.98 23.46
N MET A 185 -6.86 -4.35 24.63
CA MET A 185 -7.55 -3.06 24.72
C MET A 185 -6.84 -2.00 23.87
N ILE A 186 -5.52 -1.91 23.95
CA ILE A 186 -4.74 -0.95 23.16
C ILE A 186 -4.92 -1.22 21.66
N TRP A 187 -4.85 -2.49 21.22
CA TRP A 187 -5.12 -2.82 19.82
C TRP A 187 -6.52 -2.44 19.37
N LEU A 188 -7.56 -2.69 20.17
CA LEU A 188 -8.92 -2.27 19.85
C LEU A 188 -9.06 -0.75 19.77
N ALA A 189 -8.32 -0.01 20.59
CA ALA A 189 -8.26 1.45 20.51
C ALA A 189 -7.57 1.93 19.22
N ILE A 190 -6.53 1.23 18.75
CA ILE A 190 -5.84 1.54 17.49
C ILE A 190 -6.70 1.22 16.27
N GLU A 191 -7.43 0.10 16.27
CA GLU A 191 -8.26 -0.31 15.14
C GLU A 191 -9.43 0.65 14.90
N ARG A 192 -9.97 1.27 15.96
CA ARG A 192 -11.09 2.25 15.91
C ARG A 192 -12.36 1.75 15.22
N GLU A 193 -12.45 0.46 14.89
CA GLU A 193 -13.62 -0.20 14.32
C GLU A 193 -13.76 -1.64 14.84
N PRO A 194 -14.96 -2.24 14.77
CA PRO A 194 -15.16 -3.62 15.23
C PRO A 194 -14.22 -4.61 14.53
N THR A 195 -13.31 -5.21 15.29
CA THR A 195 -12.22 -6.02 14.76
C THR A 195 -12.40 -7.51 15.07
N ALA A 196 -12.25 -8.36 14.06
CA ALA A 196 -12.40 -9.80 14.23
C ALA A 196 -11.20 -10.44 14.93
N LEU A 197 -11.44 -11.56 15.64
CA LEU A 197 -10.40 -12.30 16.37
C LEU A 197 -9.13 -12.61 15.54
N PRO A 198 -9.19 -13.07 14.27
CA PRO A 198 -7.98 -13.36 13.51
C PRO A 198 -7.13 -12.12 13.22
N ALA A 199 -7.77 -10.97 12.99
CA ALA A 199 -7.06 -9.71 12.74
C ALA A 199 -6.38 -9.20 14.02
N LEU A 200 -7.08 -9.23 15.17
CA LEU A 200 -6.49 -8.90 16.47
C LEU A 200 -5.31 -9.81 16.81
N HIS A 201 -5.44 -11.12 16.56
CA HIS A 201 -4.38 -12.08 16.80
C HIS A 201 -3.16 -11.84 15.92
N ALA A 202 -3.35 -11.45 14.66
CA ALA A 202 -2.27 -11.13 13.73
C ALA A 202 -1.49 -9.86 14.11
N ASN A 203 -2.09 -8.95 14.88
CA ASN A 203 -1.41 -7.73 15.32
C ASN A 203 -0.39 -7.99 16.44
N LEU A 204 -0.56 -9.04 17.25
CA LEU A 204 0.29 -9.32 18.41
C LEU A 204 1.71 -9.70 18.00
N VAL A 205 2.70 -8.91 18.45
CA VAL A 205 4.13 -9.18 18.20
C VAL A 205 4.56 -10.51 18.84
N GLN A 206 4.08 -10.77 20.07
CA GLN A 206 4.33 -12.03 20.75
C GLN A 206 3.26 -13.05 20.37
N ARG A 207 3.69 -14.24 19.95
CA ARG A 207 2.79 -15.33 19.55
C ARG A 207 2.07 -15.92 20.77
N GLU A 208 0.91 -15.36 21.08
CA GLU A 208 0.00 -15.92 22.06
C GLU A 208 -0.85 -17.03 21.43
N PRO A 209 -1.19 -18.11 22.14
CA PRO A 209 -2.11 -19.11 21.63
C PRO A 209 -3.51 -18.49 21.46
N GLN A 210 -4.19 -18.79 20.35
CA GLN A 210 -5.51 -18.23 20.05
C GLN A 210 -6.52 -18.40 21.20
N ARG A 211 -6.39 -19.48 21.97
CA ARG A 211 -7.19 -19.73 23.17
C ARG A 211 -6.99 -18.66 24.26
N ALA A 212 -5.76 -18.23 24.52
CA ALA A 212 -5.47 -17.21 25.53
C ALA A 212 -6.08 -15.86 25.13
N VAL A 213 -5.98 -15.49 23.84
CA VAL A 213 -6.60 -14.28 23.30
C VAL A 213 -8.13 -14.32 23.47
N LEU A 214 -8.76 -15.45 23.18
CA LEU A 214 -10.20 -15.61 23.37
C LEU A 214 -10.61 -15.54 24.85
N GLU A 215 -9.81 -16.12 25.75
CA GLU A 215 -10.04 -16.04 27.20
C GLU A 215 -9.90 -14.60 27.71
N ALA A 216 -8.90 -13.85 27.24
CA ALA A 216 -8.72 -12.43 27.57
C ALA A 216 -9.87 -11.55 27.04
N LEU A 217 -10.31 -11.74 25.79
CA LEU A 217 -11.48 -11.00 25.24
C LEU A 217 -12.76 -11.29 26.03
N ARG A 218 -12.99 -12.55 26.41
CA ARG A 218 -14.13 -12.92 27.28
C ARG A 218 -14.03 -12.28 28.66
N SER A 219 -12.82 -12.17 29.20
CA SER A 219 -12.57 -11.55 30.49
C SER A 219 -12.83 -10.03 30.43
N LEU A 220 -12.38 -9.34 29.37
CA LEU A 220 -12.71 -7.93 29.10
C LEU A 220 -14.22 -7.71 28.93
N GLN A 221 -14.91 -8.62 28.23
CA GLN A 221 -16.36 -8.57 28.08
C GLN A 221 -17.09 -8.73 29.42
N ARG A 222 -16.62 -9.65 30.28
CA ARG A 222 -17.16 -9.83 31.65
C ARG A 222 -16.96 -8.61 32.54
N ARG A 223 -15.89 -7.85 32.31
CA ARG A 223 -15.61 -6.57 32.98
C ARG A 223 -16.40 -5.40 32.37
N SER A 224 -17.24 -5.66 31.37
CA SER A 224 -18.02 -4.65 30.63
C SER A 224 -17.16 -3.53 30.01
N LEU A 225 -15.92 -3.84 29.60
CA LEU A 225 -15.01 -2.89 28.94
C LEU A 225 -15.08 -2.98 27.41
N LEU A 226 -15.78 -3.98 26.89
CA LEU A 226 -15.73 -4.40 25.49
C LEU A 226 -17.14 -4.73 25.00
N GLU A 227 -17.44 -4.31 23.77
CA GLU A 227 -18.68 -4.57 23.06
C GLU A 227 -18.43 -5.53 21.89
N GLN A 228 -19.44 -6.35 21.59
CA GLN A 228 -19.42 -7.22 20.42
C GLN A 228 -20.40 -6.71 19.37
N GLN A 229 -19.89 -6.33 18.20
CA GLN A 229 -20.69 -5.86 17.08
C GLN A 229 -20.49 -6.82 15.89
N GLY A 230 -21.53 -7.60 15.59
CA GLY A 230 -21.45 -8.68 14.60
C GLY A 230 -20.38 -9.73 14.95
N LYS A 231 -19.37 -9.88 14.09
CA LYS A 231 -18.23 -10.79 14.31
C LYS A 231 -16.99 -10.10 14.90
N GLY A 232 -17.06 -8.79 15.12
CA GLY A 232 -15.95 -7.99 15.63
C GLY A 232 -16.13 -7.58 17.09
N PHE A 233 -15.03 -7.23 17.72
CA PHE A 233 -14.98 -6.64 19.06
C PHE A 233 -14.57 -5.18 18.96
N THR A 234 -15.10 -4.33 19.82
CA THR A 234 -14.74 -2.91 19.95
C THR A 234 -14.77 -2.50 21.42
N LEU A 235 -14.10 -1.40 21.76
CA LEU A 235 -14.25 -0.78 23.08
C LEU A 235 -15.50 0.10 23.11
N GLN A 236 -16.04 0.30 24.31
CA GLN A 236 -16.98 1.40 24.56
C GLN A 236 -16.28 2.74 24.31
N ASN A 237 -17.02 3.75 23.86
CA ASN A 237 -16.46 5.05 23.43
C ASN A 237 -15.54 5.68 24.49
N VAL A 238 -15.98 5.79 25.75
CA VAL A 238 -15.15 6.36 26.84
C VAL A 238 -13.90 5.52 27.11
N VAL A 239 -14.03 4.19 27.06
CA VAL A 239 -12.90 3.27 27.27
C VAL A 239 -11.90 3.37 26.11
N MET A 240 -12.38 3.58 24.89
CA MET A 240 -11.57 3.79 23.70
C MET A 240 -10.76 5.08 23.82
N GLU A 241 -11.39 6.19 24.20
CA GLU A 241 -10.71 7.47 24.37
C GLU A 241 -9.70 7.41 25.55
N TYR A 242 -10.04 6.75 26.65
CA TYR A 242 -9.13 6.53 27.78
C TYR A 242 -7.90 5.72 27.36
N THR A 243 -8.12 4.62 26.65
CA THR A 243 -7.03 3.75 26.19
C THR A 243 -6.15 4.46 25.17
N THR A 244 -6.74 5.33 24.34
CA THR A 244 -6.02 6.15 23.37
C THR A 244 -5.11 7.17 24.07
N ASP A 245 -5.61 7.92 25.06
CA ASP A 245 -4.77 8.87 25.81
C ASP A 245 -3.69 8.18 26.65
N LEU A 246 -3.99 7.00 27.21
CA LEU A 246 -3.00 6.16 27.89
C LEU A 246 -1.87 5.75 26.93
N LEU A 247 -2.21 5.23 25.74
CA LEU A 247 -1.22 4.86 24.71
C LEU A 247 -0.34 6.05 24.34
N VAL A 248 -0.94 7.20 24.04
CA VAL A 248 -0.21 8.42 23.67
C VAL A 248 0.74 8.85 24.80
N SER A 249 0.25 8.88 26.05
CA SER A 249 1.02 9.34 27.20
C SER A 249 2.20 8.41 27.50
N GLU A 250 1.98 7.10 27.47
CA GLU A 250 3.05 6.13 27.70
C GLU A 250 4.05 6.10 26.56
N VAL A 251 3.63 6.13 25.29
CA VAL A 251 4.58 6.17 24.16
C VAL A 251 5.47 7.41 24.22
N VAL A 252 4.93 8.58 24.60
CA VAL A 252 5.73 9.78 24.81
C VAL A 252 6.77 9.55 25.92
N ARG A 253 6.37 8.98 27.07
CA ARG A 253 7.28 8.66 28.18
C ARG A 253 8.35 7.63 27.79
N GLU A 254 7.98 6.58 27.05
CA GLU A 254 8.90 5.54 26.56
C GLU A 254 9.94 6.13 25.63
N LEU A 255 9.51 6.96 24.68
CA LEU A 255 10.41 7.66 23.77
C LEU A 255 11.29 8.67 24.50
N GLU A 256 10.87 9.29 25.60
CA GLU A 256 11.75 10.14 26.41
C GLU A 256 12.81 9.34 27.17
N THR A 257 12.43 8.18 27.70
CA THR A 257 13.26 7.37 28.61
C THR A 257 14.05 6.25 27.92
N ASP A 258 13.86 6.07 26.61
CA ASP A 258 14.41 4.95 25.81
C ASP A 258 13.98 3.56 26.30
N GLN A 259 12.88 3.48 27.05
CA GLN A 259 12.28 2.23 27.54
C GLN A 259 11.13 1.81 26.61
N LEU A 260 11.47 1.25 25.45
CA LEU A 260 10.47 0.88 24.43
C LEU A 260 9.74 -0.41 24.82
N ASP A 261 8.43 -0.32 25.09
CA ASP A 261 7.55 -1.47 25.27
C ASP A 261 6.29 -1.33 24.40
N LEU A 262 5.41 -0.37 24.70
CA LEU A 262 4.22 -0.11 23.90
C LEU A 262 4.58 0.36 22.50
N PHE A 263 5.58 1.24 22.35
CA PHE A 263 6.07 1.71 21.05
C PHE A 263 6.61 0.59 20.16
N ALA A 264 7.09 -0.51 20.76
CA ALA A 264 7.55 -1.67 20.02
C ALA A 264 6.42 -2.66 19.70
N ARG A 265 5.41 -2.77 20.56
CA ARG A 265 4.35 -3.78 20.44
C ARG A 265 3.13 -3.34 19.64
N HIS A 266 2.95 -2.05 19.42
CA HIS A 266 1.77 -1.49 18.79
C HIS A 266 2.15 -0.58 17.65
N ALA A 267 1.34 -0.58 16.58
CA ALA A 267 1.47 0.39 15.50
C ALA A 267 0.71 1.68 15.86
N LEU A 268 1.36 2.84 15.79
CA LEU A 268 0.70 4.15 15.97
C LEU A 268 -0.21 4.49 14.80
N SER A 269 0.07 3.97 13.61
CA SER A 269 -0.77 4.05 12.43
C SER A 269 -0.62 2.78 11.58
N LYS A 270 -1.73 2.30 10.99
CA LYS A 270 -1.75 1.10 10.16
C LYS A 270 -1.90 1.44 8.69
N ALA A 271 -0.87 1.13 7.89
CA ALA A 271 -0.89 1.31 6.44
C ALA A 271 -1.99 0.52 5.72
N GLN A 272 -2.41 -0.63 6.27
CA GLN A 272 -3.48 -1.46 5.73
C GLN A 272 -4.88 -1.09 6.21
N ALA A 273 -5.00 -0.12 7.14
CA ALA A 273 -6.30 0.34 7.59
C ALA A 273 -7.01 1.11 6.47
N ARG A 274 -8.35 1.13 6.54
CA ARG A 274 -9.14 1.99 5.64
C ARG A 274 -8.75 3.45 5.84
N GLU A 275 -8.80 4.24 4.78
CA GLU A 275 -8.28 5.62 4.81
C GLU A 275 -8.91 6.48 5.92
N TYR A 276 -10.22 6.38 6.16
CA TYR A 276 -10.87 7.13 7.26
C TYR A 276 -10.40 6.69 8.65
N VAL A 277 -10.09 5.40 8.83
CA VAL A 277 -9.53 4.85 10.08
C VAL A 277 -8.12 5.38 10.26
N ARG A 278 -7.29 5.28 9.21
CA ARG A 278 -5.91 5.77 9.22
C ARG A 278 -5.83 7.26 9.53
N GLN A 279 -6.69 8.09 8.92
CA GLN A 279 -6.79 9.52 9.26
C GLN A 279 -7.19 9.75 10.71
N SER A 280 -8.05 8.90 11.28
CA SER A 280 -8.41 8.96 12.70
C SER A 280 -7.25 8.54 13.60
N GLN A 281 -6.49 7.49 13.25
CA GLN A 281 -5.27 7.09 13.95
C GLN A 281 -4.21 8.21 13.93
N ILE A 282 -4.02 8.86 12.78
CA ILE A 282 -3.10 10.00 12.68
C ILE A 282 -3.54 11.13 13.60
N ARG A 283 -4.82 11.53 13.53
CA ARG A 283 -5.35 12.65 14.31
C ARG A 283 -5.34 12.41 15.82
N LEU A 284 -5.63 11.18 16.25
CA LEU A 284 -5.85 10.86 17.67
C LEU A 284 -4.67 10.19 18.36
N ILE A 285 -3.72 9.62 17.61
CA ILE A 285 -2.56 8.89 18.15
C ILE A 285 -1.25 9.53 17.67
N LEU A 286 -0.97 9.45 16.36
CA LEU A 286 0.34 9.84 15.82
C LEU A 286 0.64 11.33 16.02
N ALA A 287 -0.31 12.21 15.71
CA ALA A 287 -0.15 13.66 15.83
C ALA A 287 -0.01 14.09 17.31
N PRO A 288 -0.86 13.64 18.25
CA PRO A 288 -0.66 13.93 19.68
C PRO A 288 0.69 13.45 20.24
N VAL A 289 1.17 12.28 19.82
CA VAL A 289 2.52 11.79 20.20
C VAL A 289 3.59 12.75 19.66
N ALA A 290 3.54 13.10 18.37
CA ALA A 290 4.50 14.00 17.75
C ALA A 290 4.47 15.41 18.39
N GLU A 291 3.29 15.98 18.61
CA GLU A 291 3.10 17.30 19.21
C GLU A 291 3.65 17.36 20.64
N ARG A 292 3.32 16.37 21.49
CA ARG A 292 3.82 16.30 22.88
C ARG A 292 5.34 16.12 22.90
N LEU A 293 5.91 15.31 22.02
CA LEU A 293 7.37 15.14 21.92
C LEU A 293 8.06 16.41 21.41
N VAL A 294 7.50 17.10 20.41
CA VAL A 294 8.03 18.39 19.92
C VAL A 294 7.96 19.44 21.01
N ALA A 295 6.88 19.49 21.81
CA ALA A 295 6.73 20.42 22.91
C ALA A 295 7.79 20.21 24.02
N ARG A 296 8.18 18.95 24.28
CA ARG A 296 9.12 18.60 25.36
C ARG A 296 10.60 18.56 24.93
N LEU A 297 10.89 18.06 23.73
CA LEU A 297 12.27 17.87 23.21
C LEU A 297 12.69 18.93 22.19
N GLY A 298 11.73 19.68 21.64
CA GLY A 298 11.92 20.48 20.43
C GLY A 298 12.02 19.63 19.16
N ARG A 299 11.71 20.22 18.00
CA ARG A 299 11.75 19.51 16.70
C ARG A 299 13.13 18.91 16.41
N ALA A 300 14.20 19.64 16.69
CA ALA A 300 15.57 19.17 16.47
C ALA A 300 15.95 18.02 17.41
N GLY A 301 15.54 18.08 18.68
CA GLY A 301 15.77 17.01 19.65
C GLY A 301 15.02 15.73 19.28
N LEU A 302 13.75 15.86 18.86
CA LEU A 302 12.97 14.74 18.35
C LEU A 302 13.64 14.11 17.12
N LEU A 303 14.04 14.90 16.13
CA LEU A 303 14.73 14.40 14.94
C LEU A 303 16.02 13.64 15.27
N ALA A 304 16.83 14.17 16.18
CA ALA A 304 18.05 13.51 16.62
C ALA A 304 17.76 12.16 17.30
N LYS A 305 16.76 12.12 18.19
CA LYS A 305 16.35 10.91 18.89
C LYS A 305 15.81 9.85 17.95
N LEU A 306 14.92 10.23 17.02
CA LEU A 306 14.38 9.32 16.01
C LEU A 306 15.50 8.79 15.10
N ARG A 307 16.43 9.64 14.63
CA ARG A 307 17.54 9.19 13.78
C ARG A 307 18.55 8.26 14.47
N ALA A 308 18.67 8.32 15.80
CA ALA A 308 19.52 7.40 16.57
C ALA A 308 18.83 6.06 16.86
N LEU A 309 17.50 6.01 16.80
CA LEU A 309 16.73 4.84 17.20
C LEU A 309 17.02 3.57 16.38
N PRO A 310 17.25 3.61 15.04
CA PRO A 310 17.59 2.42 14.27
C PRO A 310 18.81 1.66 14.81
N ASP A 311 19.85 2.36 15.30
CA ASP A 311 21.03 1.72 15.89
C ASP A 311 20.67 1.02 17.21
N THR A 312 19.86 1.65 18.05
CA THR A 312 19.33 1.06 19.28
C THR A 312 18.47 -0.19 19.01
N LEU A 313 17.62 -0.14 17.98
CA LEU A 313 16.78 -1.27 17.59
C LEU A 313 17.63 -2.44 17.04
N ARG A 314 18.65 -2.16 16.24
CA ARG A 314 19.60 -3.19 15.77
C ARG A 314 20.39 -3.84 16.91
N ALA A 315 20.64 -3.11 18.00
CA ALA A 315 21.28 -3.64 19.19
C ALA A 315 20.36 -4.48 20.10
N ARG A 316 19.05 -4.55 19.81
CA ARG A 316 18.02 -5.21 20.61
C ARG A 316 17.32 -6.33 19.83
N PRO A 317 17.86 -7.56 19.82
CA PRO A 317 17.29 -8.68 19.08
C PRO A 317 15.86 -9.04 19.51
N ASP A 318 15.49 -8.74 20.75
CA ASP A 318 14.14 -8.91 21.29
C ASP A 318 13.09 -8.03 20.58
N LEU A 319 13.53 -6.98 19.87
CA LEU A 319 12.69 -6.04 19.12
C LEU A 319 12.80 -6.22 17.60
N ALA A 320 13.45 -7.29 17.12
CA ALA A 320 13.73 -7.48 15.70
C ALA A 320 12.47 -7.53 14.80
N SER A 321 11.34 -7.99 15.35
CA SER A 321 10.04 -8.07 14.66
C SER A 321 8.98 -7.16 15.31
N SER A 322 9.42 -5.98 15.78
CA SER A 322 8.56 -4.97 16.42
C SER A 322 8.00 -3.95 15.43
N TYR A 323 7.03 -3.14 15.86
CA TYR A 323 6.51 -2.00 15.10
C TYR A 323 7.39 -0.75 15.21
N ALA A 324 8.38 -0.74 16.11
CA ALA A 324 9.14 0.46 16.47
C ALA A 324 9.82 1.15 15.28
N ALA A 325 10.42 0.39 14.35
CA ALA A 325 11.06 0.99 13.17
C ALA A 325 10.05 1.56 12.17
N GLY A 326 8.86 0.95 12.09
CA GLY A 326 7.75 1.48 11.30
C GLY A 326 7.19 2.77 11.89
N ASP A 327 6.93 2.78 13.20
CA ASP A 327 6.38 3.96 13.88
C ASP A 327 7.35 5.13 13.97
N LEU A 328 8.64 4.84 14.13
CA LEU A 328 9.72 5.79 13.92
C LEU A 328 9.57 6.51 12.58
N LEU A 329 9.41 5.73 11.50
CA LEU A 329 9.33 6.26 10.14
C LEU A 329 8.02 7.03 9.94
N ASN A 330 6.90 6.53 10.46
CA ASN A 330 5.62 7.25 10.46
C ASN A 330 5.74 8.61 11.18
N LEU A 331 6.42 8.68 12.33
CA LEU A 331 6.68 9.94 13.05
C LEU A 331 7.57 10.89 12.24
N LEU A 332 8.65 10.40 11.63
CA LEU A 332 9.53 11.21 10.76
C LEU A 332 8.78 11.78 9.56
N ILE A 333 7.93 10.98 8.91
CA ILE A 333 7.08 11.41 7.79
C ILE A 333 6.10 12.49 8.27
N HIS A 334 5.42 12.26 9.40
CA HIS A 334 4.42 13.18 9.94
C HIS A 334 5.00 14.57 10.26
N ILE A 335 6.19 14.64 10.86
CA ILE A 335 6.85 15.92 11.18
C ILE A 335 7.55 16.56 9.97
N GLY A 336 7.40 16.01 8.77
CA GLY A 336 8.02 16.50 7.54
C GLY A 336 9.56 16.50 7.62
N ALA A 337 10.15 15.44 8.16
CA ALA A 337 11.59 15.28 8.25
C ALA A 337 12.21 14.96 6.89
N ASP A 338 13.46 15.38 6.68
CA ASP A 338 14.28 14.84 5.59
C ASP A 338 14.69 13.40 5.92
N LEU A 339 14.34 12.46 5.03
CA LEU A 339 14.58 11.03 5.23
C LEU A 339 15.90 10.55 4.61
N ARG A 340 16.67 11.42 3.94
CA ARG A 340 17.92 11.04 3.28
C ARG A 340 18.94 10.44 4.24
N GLY A 341 19.54 9.32 3.84
CA GLY A 341 20.57 8.62 4.59
C GLY A 341 20.07 7.85 5.81
N LEU A 342 18.75 7.70 5.97
CA LEU A 342 18.19 6.88 7.03
C LEU A 342 18.46 5.39 6.74
N ASP A 343 19.12 4.71 7.68
CA ASP A 343 19.46 3.29 7.54
C ASP A 343 18.53 2.39 8.38
N LEU A 344 17.58 1.77 7.68
CA LEU A 344 16.61 0.83 8.23
C LEU A 344 16.92 -0.63 7.83
N ALA A 345 18.15 -0.90 7.38
CA ALA A 345 18.55 -2.25 7.00
C ALA A 345 18.38 -3.24 8.16
N ARG A 346 17.89 -4.44 7.83
CA ARG A 346 17.68 -5.57 8.76
C ARG A 346 16.71 -5.29 9.91
N LEU A 347 15.82 -4.30 9.76
CA LEU A 347 14.75 -4.01 10.72
C LEU A 347 13.38 -4.39 10.15
N ALA A 348 12.42 -4.67 11.03
CA ALA A 348 11.02 -4.81 10.65
C ALA A 348 10.35 -3.44 10.57
N VAL A 349 10.13 -2.95 9.35
CA VAL A 349 9.49 -1.69 9.02
C VAL A 349 8.04 -1.97 8.61
N LEU A 350 7.23 -2.25 9.64
CA LEU A 350 5.85 -2.70 9.48
C LEU A 350 4.86 -1.53 9.47
N GLN A 351 3.75 -1.68 8.74
CA GLN A 351 2.59 -0.77 8.80
C GLN A 351 2.87 0.70 8.44
N VAL A 352 3.89 0.98 7.62
CA VAL A 352 4.20 2.33 7.15
C VAL A 352 3.50 2.62 5.82
N SER A 353 2.89 3.80 5.70
CA SER A 353 2.37 4.28 4.41
C SER A 353 3.39 5.19 3.73
N LEU A 354 4.08 4.65 2.72
CA LEU A 354 5.05 5.39 1.89
C LEU A 354 4.41 6.07 0.66
N ARG A 355 3.07 6.12 0.62
CA ARG A 355 2.32 6.78 -0.45
C ARG A 355 2.59 8.29 -0.52
N GLY A 356 3.03 8.80 -1.66
CA GLY A 356 3.37 10.20 -1.88
C GLY A 356 4.60 10.69 -1.10
N VAL A 357 5.40 9.78 -0.54
CA VAL A 357 6.56 10.11 0.29
C VAL A 357 7.84 10.12 -0.56
N VAL A 358 8.48 11.27 -0.67
CA VAL A 358 9.78 11.42 -1.35
C VAL A 358 10.88 10.97 -0.40
N ALA A 359 11.40 9.77 -0.63
CA ALA A 359 12.36 9.09 0.25
C ALA A 359 13.69 8.72 -0.46
N PRO A 360 14.46 9.69 -0.99
CA PRO A 360 15.71 9.38 -1.65
C PRO A 360 16.74 8.85 -0.65
N GLN A 361 17.47 7.80 -1.03
CA GLN A 361 18.61 7.25 -0.26
C GLN A 361 18.24 6.71 1.14
N ILE A 362 17.04 6.17 1.35
CA ILE A 362 16.76 5.31 2.51
C ILE A 362 17.31 3.91 2.22
N ASN A 363 18.03 3.33 3.19
CA ASN A 363 18.51 1.96 3.08
C ASN A 363 17.52 0.98 3.72
N PHE A 364 16.86 0.16 2.90
CA PHE A 364 15.97 -0.93 3.32
C PHE A 364 16.60 -2.32 3.13
N ALA A 365 17.92 -2.42 3.00
CA ALA A 365 18.57 -3.71 2.72
C ALA A 365 18.20 -4.77 3.77
N HIS A 366 17.56 -5.85 3.31
CA HIS A 366 17.07 -6.94 4.16
C HIS A 366 16.07 -6.50 5.26
N ALA A 367 15.38 -5.38 5.10
CA ALA A 367 14.30 -4.98 5.98
C ALA A 367 13.03 -5.81 5.70
N ASP A 368 12.24 -6.09 6.73
CA ASP A 368 10.90 -6.67 6.58
C ASP A 368 9.88 -5.55 6.43
N LEU A 369 9.30 -5.41 5.24
CA LEU A 369 8.32 -4.36 4.90
C LEU A 369 6.89 -4.89 4.91
N SER A 370 6.64 -6.03 5.59
CA SER A 370 5.34 -6.68 5.63
C SER A 370 4.26 -5.74 6.16
N GLY A 371 3.17 -5.64 5.39
CA GLY A 371 2.03 -4.80 5.75
C GLY A 371 2.24 -3.29 5.63
N SER A 372 3.37 -2.82 5.11
CA SER A 372 3.55 -1.44 4.68
C SER A 372 2.92 -1.21 3.31
N SER A 373 2.38 -0.01 3.07
CA SER A 373 1.76 0.37 1.80
C SER A 373 2.68 1.32 1.03
N PHE A 374 2.76 1.09 -0.27
CA PHE A 374 3.46 1.95 -1.22
C PHE A 374 2.42 2.61 -2.12
N ASP A 375 2.81 3.59 -2.93
CA ASP A 375 1.93 4.10 -3.98
C ASP A 375 1.51 2.95 -4.91
N ASP A 376 0.23 2.56 -4.86
CA ASP A 376 -0.43 1.79 -5.92
C ASP A 376 -1.27 2.82 -6.71
N THR A 377 -1.22 3.01 -8.02
CA THR A 377 -0.79 2.19 -9.16
C THR A 377 -0.08 3.10 -10.18
N PHE A 378 1.21 2.88 -10.43
CA PHE A 378 1.82 3.33 -11.68
C PHE A 378 1.71 2.16 -12.66
N ALA A 379 1.25 2.41 -13.89
CA ALA A 379 1.23 1.36 -14.89
C ALA A 379 2.61 1.17 -15.51
N SER A 380 2.94 -0.08 -15.82
CA SER A 380 4.21 -0.40 -16.48
C SER A 380 4.33 0.33 -17.80
N ALA A 381 5.53 0.85 -18.07
CA ALA A 381 5.81 1.72 -19.21
C ALA A 381 6.47 0.91 -20.33
N HIS A 382 5.67 0.55 -21.34
CA HIS A 382 6.09 -0.31 -22.45
C HIS A 382 6.82 0.44 -23.57
N ALA A 383 6.49 1.72 -23.77
CA ALA A 383 7.02 2.51 -24.87
C ALA A 383 7.41 3.90 -24.39
N VAL A 384 8.58 4.37 -24.85
CA VAL A 384 9.15 5.67 -24.50
C VAL A 384 9.66 6.36 -25.77
N THR A 385 9.42 7.66 -25.90
CA THR A 385 9.90 8.45 -27.03
C THR A 385 10.14 9.90 -26.65
N PHE A 386 11.21 10.50 -27.19
CA PHE A 386 11.50 11.93 -27.06
C PHE A 386 10.83 12.70 -28.19
N SER A 387 10.37 13.93 -27.91
CA SER A 387 9.92 14.83 -28.97
C SER A 387 11.10 15.25 -29.86
N PRO A 388 10.86 15.51 -31.15
CA PRO A 388 11.92 15.93 -32.08
C PRO A 388 12.65 17.22 -31.67
N ASP A 389 11.98 18.10 -30.94
CA ASP A 389 12.55 19.34 -30.39
C ASP A 389 13.32 19.14 -29.06
N GLY A 390 13.29 17.93 -28.49
CA GLY A 390 13.99 17.60 -27.25
C GLY A 390 13.37 18.20 -25.98
N HIS A 391 12.13 18.71 -26.02
CA HIS A 391 11.50 19.34 -24.85
C HIS A 391 10.59 18.41 -24.04
N LEU A 392 10.11 17.33 -24.66
CA LEU A 392 9.16 16.40 -24.06
C LEU A 392 9.67 14.96 -24.11
N LEU A 393 9.38 14.22 -23.06
CA LEU A 393 9.49 12.77 -23.02
C LEU A 393 8.10 12.18 -22.86
N VAL A 394 7.72 11.26 -23.73
CA VAL A 394 6.39 10.66 -23.75
C VAL A 394 6.46 9.17 -23.50
N VAL A 395 5.56 8.70 -22.65
CA VAL A 395 5.54 7.33 -22.15
C VAL A 395 4.15 6.74 -22.33
N GLY A 396 4.08 5.63 -23.07
CA GLY A 396 2.89 4.80 -23.22
C GLY A 396 2.84 3.72 -22.14
N SER A 397 1.73 3.63 -21.43
CA SER A 397 1.61 2.82 -20.21
C SER A 397 0.59 1.67 -20.33
N HIS A 398 0.70 0.65 -19.48
CA HIS A 398 -0.23 -0.49 -19.43
C HIS A 398 -1.66 -0.09 -19.03
N ASP A 399 -1.86 0.98 -18.27
CA ASP A 399 -3.20 1.49 -17.90
C ASP A 399 -3.91 2.23 -19.03
N GLY A 400 -3.29 2.32 -20.22
CA GLY A 400 -3.84 3.07 -21.36
C GLY A 400 -3.59 4.58 -21.29
N THR A 401 -2.81 5.06 -20.33
CA THR A 401 -2.45 6.48 -20.26
C THR A 401 -1.20 6.80 -21.08
N ILE A 402 -1.18 8.01 -21.64
CA ILE A 402 0.01 8.64 -22.20
C ILE A 402 0.50 9.67 -21.20
N ARG A 403 1.72 9.49 -20.69
CA ARG A 403 2.34 10.41 -19.74
C ARG A 403 3.36 11.27 -20.47
N TRP A 404 3.28 12.58 -20.27
CA TRP A 404 4.15 13.55 -20.92
C TRP A 404 4.98 14.23 -19.84
N HIS A 405 6.29 14.13 -19.95
CA HIS A 405 7.25 14.68 -19.01
C HIS A 405 7.97 15.86 -19.67
N SER A 406 8.08 16.95 -18.93
CA SER A 406 8.89 18.10 -19.32
C SER A 406 10.35 17.79 -19.03
N LEU A 407 11.22 18.03 -20.00
CA LEU A 407 12.67 17.80 -19.84
C LEU A 407 13.39 18.99 -19.22
N ALA A 408 12.74 20.15 -19.13
CA ALA A 408 13.31 21.33 -18.48
C ALA A 408 13.45 21.15 -16.95
N ASP A 409 12.52 20.43 -16.33
CA ASP A 409 12.43 20.22 -14.88
C ASP A 409 12.26 18.74 -14.47
N GLY A 410 12.19 17.84 -15.45
CA GLY A 410 12.00 16.40 -15.24
C GLY A 410 10.63 16.03 -14.68
N GLN A 411 9.69 16.98 -14.60
CA GLN A 411 8.39 16.76 -13.99
C GLN A 411 7.36 16.22 -14.97
N LEU A 412 6.38 15.48 -14.44
CA LEU A 412 5.21 15.08 -15.19
C LEU A 412 4.41 16.34 -15.58
N ALA A 413 4.45 16.71 -16.85
CA ALA A 413 3.74 17.88 -17.37
C ALA A 413 2.23 17.62 -17.48
N ARG A 414 1.83 16.42 -17.93
CA ARG A 414 0.43 16.03 -18.12
C ARG A 414 0.25 14.52 -18.29
N VAL A 415 -0.97 14.06 -18.00
CA VAL A 415 -1.43 12.68 -18.25
C VAL A 415 -2.63 12.75 -19.18
N SER A 416 -2.53 12.09 -20.32
CA SER A 416 -3.62 11.99 -21.29
C SER A 416 -4.27 10.62 -21.19
N SER A 417 -5.53 10.62 -20.82
CA SER A 417 -6.35 9.41 -20.73
C SER A 417 -7.17 9.25 -22.01
N GLY A 418 -7.20 8.04 -22.55
CA GLY A 418 -8.02 7.75 -23.73
C GLY A 418 -7.99 6.28 -24.12
N HIS A 419 -6.81 5.65 -24.15
CA HIS A 419 -6.79 4.20 -24.33
C HIS A 419 -7.37 3.50 -23.09
N THR A 420 -8.05 2.38 -23.31
CA THR A 420 -8.65 1.60 -22.22
C THR A 420 -7.79 0.40 -21.81
N LEU A 421 -6.74 0.09 -22.59
CA LEU A 421 -5.81 -1.00 -22.38
C LEU A 421 -4.40 -0.56 -22.79
N PHE A 422 -3.46 -1.51 -22.78
CA PHE A 422 -2.03 -1.28 -22.83
C PHE A 422 -1.62 -0.46 -24.06
N VAL A 423 -0.74 0.52 -23.89
CA VAL A 423 -0.13 1.24 -25.02
C VAL A 423 1.18 0.55 -25.38
N TRP A 424 1.23 -0.06 -26.57
CA TRP A 424 2.38 -0.84 -27.04
C TRP A 424 3.44 0.00 -27.74
N SER A 425 3.02 1.09 -28.40
CA SER A 425 3.91 1.91 -29.22
C SER A 425 3.44 3.35 -29.20
N VAL A 426 4.38 4.27 -29.13
CA VAL A 426 4.19 5.71 -29.27
C VAL A 426 5.22 6.26 -30.25
N ALA A 427 4.81 7.19 -31.11
CA ALA A 427 5.70 7.79 -32.10
C ALA A 427 5.27 9.23 -32.40
N PHE A 428 6.23 10.17 -32.37
CA PHE A 428 6.01 11.55 -32.80
C PHE A 428 5.95 11.67 -34.32
N SER A 429 5.15 12.61 -34.81
CA SER A 429 5.23 13.08 -36.19
C SER A 429 6.58 13.77 -36.44
N PRO A 430 7.06 13.81 -37.70
CA PRO A 430 8.35 14.42 -38.02
C PRO A 430 8.50 15.89 -37.63
N ASP A 431 7.38 16.62 -37.59
CA ASP A 431 7.33 18.03 -37.16
C ASP A 431 7.13 18.20 -35.64
N GLY A 432 7.00 17.09 -34.89
CA GLY A 432 6.81 17.07 -33.45
C GLY A 432 5.45 17.54 -32.95
N ARG A 433 4.52 17.93 -33.85
CA ARG A 433 3.23 18.51 -33.47
C ARG A 433 2.18 17.48 -33.05
N LEU A 434 2.32 16.25 -33.53
CA LEU A 434 1.40 15.16 -33.26
C LEU A 434 2.14 13.98 -32.65
N LEU A 435 1.44 13.21 -31.81
CA LEU A 435 1.88 11.90 -31.34
C LEU A 435 0.86 10.86 -31.80
N ALA A 436 1.32 9.72 -32.30
CA ALA A 436 0.49 8.55 -32.50
C ALA A 436 0.75 7.53 -31.39
N SER A 437 -0.31 6.85 -30.93
CA SER A 437 -0.20 5.71 -30.01
C SER A 437 -1.01 4.52 -30.50
N ALA A 438 -0.47 3.31 -30.33
CA ALA A 438 -1.11 2.04 -30.64
C ALA A 438 -1.36 1.24 -29.37
N SER A 439 -2.55 0.63 -29.26
CA SER A 439 -2.97 -0.02 -28.03
C SER A 439 -3.60 -1.41 -28.24
N GLU A 440 -3.53 -2.21 -27.18
CA GLU A 440 -4.29 -3.44 -26.98
C GLU A 440 -5.81 -3.22 -27.08
N ASP A 441 -6.29 -1.99 -26.88
CA ASP A 441 -7.70 -1.62 -27.04
C ASP A 441 -8.19 -1.56 -28.49
N ARG A 442 -7.33 -1.98 -29.44
CA ARG A 442 -7.60 -2.10 -30.88
C ARG A 442 -7.72 -0.75 -31.59
N THR A 443 -7.31 0.34 -30.94
CA THR A 443 -7.34 1.67 -31.53
C THR A 443 -5.93 2.21 -31.72
N VAL A 444 -5.82 3.09 -32.72
CA VAL A 444 -4.71 4.04 -32.81
C VAL A 444 -5.26 5.41 -32.46
N ARG A 445 -4.55 6.16 -31.62
CA ARG A 445 -4.93 7.53 -31.28
C ARG A 445 -3.88 8.51 -31.78
N VAL A 446 -4.35 9.66 -32.26
CA VAL A 446 -3.49 10.79 -32.61
C VAL A 446 -3.76 11.89 -31.59
N TRP A 447 -2.70 12.35 -30.95
CA TRP A 447 -2.71 13.35 -29.90
C TRP A 447 -2.04 14.62 -30.38
N ASP A 448 -2.54 15.74 -29.89
CA ASP A 448 -1.82 17.01 -29.96
C ASP A 448 -0.62 16.95 -29.01
N ALA A 449 0.59 17.18 -29.52
CA ALA A 449 1.80 17.14 -28.69
C ALA A 449 1.89 18.29 -27.68
N HIS A 450 1.31 19.44 -27.99
CA HIS A 450 1.36 20.63 -27.16
C HIS A 450 0.33 20.57 -26.04
N THR A 451 -0.91 20.20 -26.35
CA THR A 451 -2.00 20.14 -25.37
C THR A 451 -2.08 18.79 -24.66
N GLY A 452 -1.65 17.72 -25.31
CA GLY A 452 -1.85 16.33 -24.86
C GLY A 452 -3.26 15.80 -25.13
N GLU A 453 -4.11 16.54 -25.84
CA GLU A 453 -5.48 16.10 -26.09
C GLU A 453 -5.56 15.10 -27.23
N SER A 454 -6.44 14.11 -27.10
CA SER A 454 -6.73 13.13 -28.15
C SER A 454 -7.48 13.83 -29.28
N ARG A 455 -6.80 14.14 -30.39
CA ARG A 455 -7.41 14.76 -31.59
C ARG A 455 -8.22 13.77 -32.39
N LEU A 456 -7.71 12.56 -32.61
CA LEU A 456 -8.36 11.53 -33.42
C LEU A 456 -8.30 10.17 -32.75
N VAL A 457 -9.35 9.38 -32.95
CA VAL A 457 -9.41 7.95 -32.57
C VAL A 457 -9.65 7.15 -33.84
N LEU A 458 -8.59 6.52 -34.35
CA LEU A 458 -8.59 5.75 -35.57
C LEU A 458 -9.11 4.34 -35.25
N ARG A 459 -10.36 4.10 -35.62
CA ARG A 459 -11.06 2.83 -35.39
C ARG A 459 -11.05 2.00 -36.66
N GLY A 460 -10.73 0.72 -36.53
CA GLY A 460 -10.79 -0.21 -37.65
C GLY A 460 -10.19 -1.56 -37.32
N HIS A 461 -9.11 -1.59 -36.55
CA HIS A 461 -8.51 -2.85 -36.12
C HIS A 461 -9.47 -3.67 -35.24
N THR A 462 -9.51 -4.99 -35.45
CA THR A 462 -10.41 -5.89 -34.70
C THR A 462 -9.71 -6.65 -33.56
N GLN A 463 -8.39 -6.51 -33.46
CA GLN A 463 -7.50 -7.04 -32.42
C GLN A 463 -6.48 -5.97 -32.03
N TRP A 464 -5.56 -6.30 -31.12
CA TRP A 464 -4.52 -5.39 -30.62
C TRP A 464 -3.74 -4.71 -31.75
N VAL A 465 -3.23 -3.51 -31.48
CA VAL A 465 -2.30 -2.79 -32.36
C VAL A 465 -0.98 -2.64 -31.63
N LYS A 466 0.12 -3.18 -32.20
CA LYS A 466 1.43 -3.19 -31.50
C LYS A 466 2.40 -2.12 -31.96
N SER A 467 2.28 -1.63 -33.20
CA SER A 467 3.26 -0.73 -33.77
C SER A 467 2.58 0.33 -34.61
N VAL A 468 3.08 1.56 -34.48
CA VAL A 468 2.73 2.70 -35.33
C VAL A 468 3.99 3.34 -35.90
N ALA A 469 3.89 3.88 -37.11
CA ALA A 469 5.00 4.60 -37.75
C ALA A 469 4.48 5.73 -38.64
N TRP A 470 5.16 6.87 -38.59
CA TRP A 470 4.89 8.01 -39.47
C TRP A 470 5.75 7.93 -40.73
N ASN A 471 5.22 8.40 -41.86
CA ASN A 471 6.06 8.68 -43.02
C ASN A 471 6.85 9.98 -42.83
N ARG A 472 7.89 10.18 -43.64
CA ARG A 472 8.80 11.35 -43.55
C ARG A 472 8.07 12.71 -43.60
N ALA A 473 7.00 12.79 -44.37
CA ALA A 473 6.23 14.02 -44.54
C ALA A 473 5.19 14.25 -43.42
N GLY A 474 4.95 13.28 -42.53
CA GLY A 474 3.88 13.32 -41.53
C GLY A 474 2.47 13.20 -42.11
N MET A 475 2.33 12.92 -43.40
CA MET A 475 1.05 12.86 -44.11
C MET A 475 0.38 11.48 -44.06
N LEU A 476 1.13 10.43 -43.73
CA LEU A 476 0.61 9.08 -43.58
C LEU A 476 1.07 8.51 -42.24
N LEU A 477 0.15 7.80 -41.59
CA LEU A 477 0.42 7.00 -40.40
C LEU A 477 0.11 5.54 -40.74
N ALA A 478 1.03 4.63 -40.44
CA ALA A 478 0.83 3.20 -40.59
C ALA A 478 0.66 2.54 -39.23
N SER A 479 -0.19 1.51 -39.15
CA SER A 479 -0.38 0.70 -37.95
C SER A 479 -0.42 -0.79 -38.26
N ALA A 480 0.20 -1.61 -37.39
CA ALA A 480 0.22 -3.07 -37.51
C ALA A 480 -0.57 -3.72 -36.37
N GLY A 481 -1.50 -4.60 -36.75
CA GLY A 481 -2.43 -5.23 -35.83
C GLY A 481 -2.37 -6.76 -35.79
N GLY A 482 -2.86 -7.32 -34.69
CA GLY A 482 -3.12 -8.75 -34.51
C GLY A 482 -4.31 -9.24 -35.32
N ASP A 483 -5.02 -8.35 -35.99
CA ASP A 483 -6.15 -8.66 -36.88
C ASP A 483 -5.71 -8.98 -38.30
N GLU A 484 -4.41 -9.32 -38.46
CA GLU A 484 -3.84 -9.71 -39.75
C GLU A 484 -3.87 -8.58 -40.78
N THR A 485 -3.79 -7.33 -40.32
CA THR A 485 -3.76 -6.15 -41.20
C THR A 485 -2.64 -5.18 -40.86
N VAL A 486 -2.15 -4.51 -41.91
CA VAL A 486 -1.46 -3.22 -41.80
C VAL A 486 -2.36 -2.15 -42.38
N ARG A 487 -2.60 -1.06 -41.64
CA ARG A 487 -3.51 0.01 -42.06
C ARG A 487 -2.75 1.30 -42.28
N LEU A 488 -3.09 1.99 -43.36
CA LEU A 488 -2.63 3.34 -43.67
C LEU A 488 -3.74 4.34 -43.37
N TRP A 489 -3.39 5.40 -42.67
CA TRP A 489 -4.32 6.44 -42.22
C TRP A 489 -3.81 7.81 -42.65
N ASN A 490 -4.76 8.72 -42.89
CA ASN A 490 -4.47 10.13 -42.92
C ASN A 490 -4.56 10.66 -41.46
N PRO A 491 -3.45 11.05 -40.84
CA PRO A 491 -3.42 11.45 -39.43
C PRO A 491 -4.01 12.85 -39.17
N HIS A 492 -4.39 13.59 -40.22
CA HIS A 492 -5.02 14.91 -40.09
C HIS A 492 -6.55 14.83 -40.18
N THR A 493 -7.08 13.93 -41.01
CA THR A 493 -8.53 13.73 -41.16
C THR A 493 -9.06 12.55 -40.33
N GLY A 494 -8.19 11.59 -40.00
CA GLY A 494 -8.54 10.33 -39.36
C GLY A 494 -9.09 9.28 -40.32
N GLU A 495 -9.11 9.58 -41.62
CA GLU A 495 -9.61 8.65 -42.64
C GLU A 495 -8.65 7.49 -42.85
N LEU A 496 -9.22 6.30 -42.99
CA LEU A 496 -8.51 5.11 -43.43
C LEU A 496 -8.22 5.23 -44.92
N VAL A 497 -6.94 5.31 -45.28
CA VAL A 497 -6.48 5.39 -46.67
C VAL A 497 -6.50 4.01 -47.32
N HIS A 498 -5.97 3.00 -46.61
CA HIS A 498 -5.90 1.65 -47.15
C HIS A 498 -5.73 0.58 -46.06
N VAL A 499 -6.10 -0.67 -46.39
CA VAL A 499 -5.89 -1.86 -45.56
C VAL A 499 -5.08 -2.86 -46.38
N PHE A 500 -3.88 -3.17 -45.93
CA PHE A 500 -3.09 -4.29 -46.44
C PHE A 500 -3.43 -5.54 -45.63
N GLU A 501 -4.02 -6.53 -46.29
CA GLU A 501 -4.37 -7.80 -45.66
C GLU A 501 -3.19 -8.78 -45.70
N THR A 502 -2.99 -9.48 -44.59
CA THR A 502 -1.97 -10.53 -44.45
C THR A 502 -2.58 -11.81 -43.87
N PRO A 503 -3.40 -12.54 -44.65
CA PRO A 503 -4.23 -13.63 -44.13
C PRO A 503 -3.45 -14.67 -43.33
N GLY A 504 -3.95 -14.98 -42.14
CA GLY A 504 -3.40 -15.94 -41.19
C GLY A 504 -2.14 -15.47 -40.45
N VAL A 505 -1.75 -14.20 -40.56
CA VAL A 505 -0.49 -13.69 -39.99
C VAL A 505 -0.69 -12.34 -39.29
N ALA A 506 -0.67 -12.36 -37.96
CA ALA A 506 -0.63 -11.14 -37.14
C ALA A 506 0.64 -10.32 -37.43
N GLN A 507 0.49 -8.99 -37.50
CA GLN A 507 1.59 -8.06 -37.77
C GLN A 507 2.02 -7.37 -36.47
N ARG A 508 3.31 -7.44 -36.14
CA ARG A 508 3.86 -6.93 -34.87
C ARG A 508 4.59 -5.61 -35.00
N ALA A 509 5.27 -5.42 -36.13
CA ALA A 509 6.13 -4.25 -36.37
C ALA A 509 5.77 -3.62 -37.72
N VAL A 510 5.84 -2.29 -37.78
CA VAL A 510 5.68 -1.54 -39.02
C VAL A 510 6.64 -0.35 -39.03
N THR A 511 7.23 -0.06 -40.19
CA THR A 511 8.12 1.09 -40.35
C THR A 511 8.13 1.61 -41.79
N PHE A 512 8.27 2.93 -41.94
CA PHE A 512 8.53 3.55 -43.24
C PHE A 512 10.03 3.63 -43.50
N SER A 513 10.40 3.47 -44.75
CA SER A 513 11.73 3.87 -45.24
C SER A 513 11.99 5.37 -45.00
N PRO A 514 13.25 5.80 -44.79
CA PRO A 514 13.56 7.21 -44.50
C PRO A 514 13.15 8.22 -45.59
N ASP A 515 13.02 7.77 -46.84
CA ASP A 515 12.51 8.57 -47.97
C ASP A 515 10.97 8.52 -48.09
N GLY A 516 10.30 7.65 -47.33
CA GLY A 516 8.86 7.43 -47.36
C GLY A 516 8.36 6.62 -48.56
N ALA A 517 9.25 6.13 -49.43
CA ALA A 517 8.88 5.44 -50.67
C ALA A 517 8.34 4.02 -50.44
N ARG A 518 8.66 3.42 -49.28
CA ARG A 518 8.34 2.04 -48.93
C ARG A 518 7.84 1.93 -47.50
N LEU A 519 6.85 1.06 -47.31
CA LEU A 519 6.34 0.62 -46.02
C LEU A 519 6.73 -0.84 -45.81
N VAL A 520 7.23 -1.17 -44.61
CA VAL A 520 7.64 -2.53 -44.24
C VAL A 520 6.86 -2.98 -43.03
N SER A 521 6.37 -4.22 -43.05
CA SER A 521 5.78 -4.87 -41.89
C SER A 521 6.42 -6.21 -41.57
N GLY A 522 6.44 -6.55 -40.28
CA GLY A 522 6.94 -7.81 -39.75
C GLY A 522 5.84 -8.59 -39.04
N GLY A 523 5.69 -9.86 -39.38
CA GLY A 523 4.65 -10.72 -38.84
C GLY A 523 5.13 -11.84 -37.92
N ASP A 524 4.16 -12.55 -37.33
CA ASP A 524 4.39 -13.75 -36.50
C ASP A 524 4.99 -14.92 -37.32
N ASP A 525 4.92 -14.87 -38.64
CA ASP A 525 5.49 -15.88 -39.54
C ASP A 525 6.95 -15.62 -39.94
N GLY A 526 7.60 -14.64 -39.31
CA GLY A 526 8.99 -14.26 -39.56
C GLY A 526 9.23 -13.59 -40.91
N ALA A 527 8.17 -13.31 -41.67
CA ALA A 527 8.27 -12.70 -42.98
C ALA A 527 8.25 -11.17 -42.90
N LEU A 528 9.08 -10.54 -43.73
CA LEU A 528 9.03 -9.12 -44.02
C LEU A 528 8.14 -8.91 -45.23
N ARG A 529 7.19 -8.00 -45.13
CA ARG A 529 6.30 -7.63 -46.23
C ARG A 529 6.53 -6.18 -46.58
N PHE A 530 6.65 -5.91 -47.87
CA PHE A 530 6.93 -4.59 -48.41
C PHE A 530 5.77 -4.12 -49.25
N TRP A 531 5.42 -2.86 -49.05
CA TRP A 531 4.28 -2.22 -49.67
C TRP A 531 4.73 -0.87 -50.20
N ASP A 532 4.15 -0.46 -51.31
CA ASP A 532 4.26 0.90 -51.81
C ASP A 532 3.10 1.72 -51.23
N PRO A 533 3.37 2.71 -50.35
CA PRO A 533 2.33 3.50 -49.71
C PRO A 533 1.64 4.48 -50.66
N HIS A 534 2.16 4.70 -51.88
CA HIS A 534 1.58 5.60 -52.88
C HIS A 534 0.72 4.84 -53.88
N THR A 535 1.20 3.70 -54.38
CA THR A 535 0.43 2.86 -55.31
C THR A 535 -0.50 1.88 -54.59
N LEU A 536 -0.33 1.71 -53.28
CA LEU A 536 -1.08 0.79 -52.42
C LEU A 536 -0.96 -0.67 -52.89
N GLN A 537 0.15 -1.00 -53.52
CA GLN A 537 0.42 -2.35 -54.02
C GLN A 537 1.43 -3.09 -53.13
N PRO A 538 1.29 -4.42 -52.96
CA PRO A 538 2.35 -5.25 -52.43
C PRO A 538 3.55 -5.24 -53.38
N LEU A 539 4.75 -5.02 -52.83
CA LEU A 539 6.00 -5.05 -53.57
C LEU A 539 6.66 -6.43 -53.50
N SER A 540 6.86 -6.95 -52.28
CA SER A 540 7.56 -8.22 -52.07
C SER A 540 7.32 -8.79 -50.68
N VAL A 541 7.43 -10.12 -50.54
CA VAL A 541 7.43 -10.83 -49.26
C VAL A 541 8.70 -11.64 -49.13
N LEU A 542 9.48 -11.38 -48.09
CA LEU A 542 10.77 -12.02 -47.85
C LEU A 542 10.69 -12.86 -46.57
N ARG A 543 10.90 -14.17 -46.70
CA ARG A 543 10.86 -15.14 -45.60
C ARG A 543 12.28 -15.54 -45.24
N GLN A 544 12.73 -15.15 -44.04
CA GLN A 544 14.10 -15.39 -43.60
C GLN A 544 14.20 -15.79 -42.13
N HIS A 545 13.32 -15.24 -41.27
CA HIS A 545 13.37 -15.51 -39.83
C HIS A 545 12.49 -16.69 -39.44
N ALA A 546 12.95 -17.46 -38.45
CA ALA A 546 12.14 -18.47 -37.79
C ALA A 546 11.40 -17.84 -36.61
N GLY A 547 10.07 -17.98 -36.56
CA GLY A 547 9.24 -17.43 -35.49
C GLY A 547 8.95 -15.94 -35.64
N TRP A 548 8.59 -15.27 -34.54
CA TRP A 548 8.08 -13.91 -34.59
C TRP A 548 9.15 -12.89 -34.97
N LEU A 549 8.84 -12.00 -35.91
CA LEU A 549 9.68 -10.85 -36.18
C LEU A 549 9.48 -9.79 -35.08
N ARG A 550 10.55 -9.41 -34.39
CA ARG A 550 10.50 -8.54 -33.21
C ARG A 550 10.93 -7.10 -33.49
N SER A 551 11.91 -6.91 -34.36
CA SER A 551 12.50 -5.59 -34.59
C SER A 551 12.86 -5.37 -36.07
N LEU A 552 12.59 -4.15 -36.53
CA LEU A 552 12.95 -3.61 -37.84
C LEU A 552 13.64 -2.28 -37.61
N ALA A 553 14.81 -2.07 -38.23
CA ALA A 553 15.54 -0.81 -38.15
C ALA A 553 16.07 -0.42 -39.53
N TRP A 554 15.96 0.87 -39.86
CA TRP A 554 16.53 1.45 -41.08
C TRP A 554 17.84 2.16 -40.76
N SER A 555 18.81 2.12 -41.68
CA SER A 555 19.94 3.06 -41.64
C SER A 555 19.43 4.47 -41.94
N ALA A 556 20.10 5.50 -41.41
CA ALA A 556 19.68 6.89 -41.54
C ALA A 556 19.70 7.39 -42.99
N ASP A 557 20.61 6.84 -43.82
CA ASP A 557 20.68 7.09 -45.26
C ASP A 557 19.63 6.30 -46.08
N GLY A 558 18.90 5.38 -45.44
CA GLY A 558 17.92 4.52 -46.07
C GLY A 558 18.50 3.46 -47.01
N ALA A 559 19.81 3.21 -46.99
CA ALA A 559 20.46 2.22 -47.85
C ALA A 559 20.30 0.78 -47.33
N LEU A 560 20.15 0.60 -46.02
CA LEU A 560 20.07 -0.70 -45.35
C LEU A 560 18.81 -0.82 -44.50
N LEU A 561 18.24 -2.02 -44.50
CA LEU A 561 17.23 -2.44 -43.54
C LEU A 561 17.79 -3.63 -42.75
N ALA A 562 17.65 -3.60 -41.42
CA ALA A 562 17.95 -4.72 -40.54
C ALA A 562 16.66 -5.32 -39.99
N SER A 563 16.60 -6.64 -39.89
CA SER A 563 15.48 -7.35 -39.27
C SER A 563 15.93 -8.50 -38.39
N ALA A 564 15.22 -8.70 -37.29
CA ALA A 564 15.47 -9.79 -36.35
C ALA A 564 14.21 -10.17 -35.55
N GLY A 565 14.26 -11.35 -34.91
CA GLY A 565 13.10 -11.96 -34.27
C GLY A 565 13.46 -13.06 -33.27
N ASP A 566 12.58 -14.05 -33.13
CA ASP A 566 12.77 -15.20 -32.23
C ASP A 566 13.98 -16.09 -32.60
N GLY A 567 14.42 -16.03 -33.86
CA GLY A 567 15.65 -16.66 -34.31
C GLY A 567 16.92 -16.03 -33.72
N GLN A 568 18.03 -16.71 -33.92
CA GLN A 568 19.37 -16.31 -33.45
C GLN A 568 20.13 -15.36 -34.39
N SER A 569 19.52 -15.01 -35.52
CA SER A 569 20.21 -14.33 -36.62
C SER A 569 19.54 -13.01 -36.99
N ILE A 570 20.36 -12.08 -37.46
CA ILE A 570 19.91 -10.78 -37.96
C ILE A 570 20.10 -10.79 -39.47
N SER A 571 19.15 -10.26 -40.22
CA SER A 571 19.26 -10.15 -41.68
C SER A 571 19.40 -8.70 -42.09
N LEU A 572 20.43 -8.41 -42.88
CA LEU A 572 20.68 -7.11 -43.50
C LEU A 572 20.26 -7.16 -44.96
N TRP A 573 19.44 -6.20 -45.36
CA TRP A 573 18.82 -6.11 -46.67
C TRP A 573 19.27 -4.84 -47.37
N ASP A 574 19.53 -4.95 -48.67
CA ASP A 574 19.69 -3.77 -49.52
C ASP A 574 18.32 -3.13 -49.72
N ALA A 575 18.19 -1.88 -49.29
CA ALA A 575 16.94 -1.15 -49.30
C ALA A 575 16.35 -0.94 -50.69
N ARG A 576 17.19 -0.88 -51.72
CA ARG A 576 16.78 -0.56 -53.09
C ARG A 576 16.33 -1.80 -53.83
N THR A 577 17.16 -2.84 -53.79
CA THR A 577 17.01 -4.10 -54.53
C THR A 577 16.24 -5.16 -53.77
N MET A 578 16.07 -5.01 -52.45
CA MET A 578 15.35 -5.95 -51.59
C MET A 578 16.03 -7.30 -51.46
N GLN A 579 17.32 -7.35 -51.77
CA GLN A 579 18.10 -8.55 -51.66
C GLN A 579 18.74 -8.66 -50.28
N LEU A 580 18.78 -9.88 -49.76
CA LEU A 580 19.54 -10.19 -48.57
C LEU A 580 21.02 -9.95 -48.87
N LEU A 581 21.61 -8.96 -48.20
CA LEU A 581 23.04 -8.69 -48.30
C LEU A 581 23.82 -9.65 -47.42
N ARG A 582 23.38 -9.79 -46.16
CA ARG A 582 24.08 -10.57 -45.15
C ARG A 582 23.13 -11.13 -44.10
N THR A 583 23.52 -12.29 -43.55
CA THR A 583 22.98 -12.82 -42.31
C THR A 583 24.06 -12.74 -41.23
N LEU A 584 23.79 -12.00 -40.16
CA LEU A 584 24.65 -11.85 -39.00
C LEU A 584 24.28 -12.93 -37.99
N SER A 585 25.19 -13.85 -37.75
CA SER A 585 25.01 -14.98 -36.83
C SER A 585 25.98 -14.84 -35.67
N GLY A 586 25.48 -14.99 -34.44
CA GLY A 586 26.33 -14.94 -33.25
C GLY A 586 25.57 -14.85 -31.92
N HIS A 587 24.30 -14.42 -31.94
CA HIS A 587 23.45 -14.54 -30.76
C HIS A 587 23.07 -16.00 -30.51
N ALA A 588 22.91 -16.37 -29.24
CA ALA A 588 22.53 -17.72 -28.84
C ALA A 588 21.01 -17.89 -28.67
N ASN A 589 20.26 -16.80 -28.54
CA ASN A 589 18.81 -16.80 -28.39
C ASN A 589 18.17 -15.70 -29.26
N ALA A 590 16.86 -15.48 -29.08
CA ALA A 590 16.07 -14.47 -29.78
C ALA A 590 16.71 -13.07 -29.70
N VAL A 591 16.66 -12.35 -30.81
CA VAL A 591 17.10 -10.95 -30.91
C VAL A 591 15.89 -10.05 -30.70
N LEU A 592 15.96 -9.20 -29.68
CA LEU A 592 14.82 -8.44 -29.17
C LEU A 592 14.74 -7.03 -29.74
N SER A 593 15.88 -6.36 -29.96
CA SER A 593 15.94 -5.01 -30.52
C SER A 593 17.16 -4.79 -31.42
N LEU A 594 17.02 -3.85 -32.35
CA LEU A 594 18.02 -3.44 -33.32
C LEU A 594 18.09 -1.91 -33.36
N ALA A 595 19.30 -1.36 -33.42
CA ALA A 595 19.52 0.06 -33.65
C ALA A 595 20.69 0.28 -34.59
N PHE A 596 20.52 1.13 -35.62
CA PHE A 596 21.63 1.56 -36.46
C PHE A 596 22.40 2.68 -35.77
N HIS A 597 23.73 2.63 -35.88
CA HIS A 597 24.58 3.73 -35.49
C HIS A 597 24.45 4.87 -36.52
N PRO A 598 24.59 6.15 -36.10
CA PRO A 598 24.47 7.31 -36.99
C PRO A 598 25.41 7.32 -38.21
N ASP A 599 26.52 6.57 -38.17
CA ASP A 599 27.45 6.42 -39.29
C ASP A 599 26.97 5.46 -40.39
N ASN A 600 25.85 4.75 -40.19
CA ASN A 600 25.29 3.71 -41.07
C ASN A 600 26.19 2.48 -41.29
N ARG A 601 27.35 2.42 -40.64
CA ARG A 601 28.33 1.33 -40.76
C ARG A 601 28.26 0.35 -39.61
N HIS A 602 27.70 0.76 -38.48
CA HIS A 602 27.51 -0.12 -37.33
C HIS A 602 26.04 -0.39 -37.01
N LEU A 603 25.77 -1.59 -36.54
CA LEU A 603 24.46 -2.02 -36.05
C LEU A 603 24.63 -2.56 -34.63
N ALA A 604 23.78 -2.16 -33.70
CA ALA A 604 23.67 -2.78 -32.39
C ALA A 604 22.47 -3.73 -32.36
N SER A 605 22.62 -4.85 -31.66
CA SER A 605 21.55 -5.80 -31.39
C SER A 605 21.54 -6.25 -29.95
N THR A 606 20.35 -6.49 -29.40
CA THR A 606 20.13 -7.04 -28.06
C THR A 606 19.45 -8.38 -28.13
N SER A 607 19.73 -9.26 -27.16
CA SER A 607 19.18 -10.61 -27.16
C SER A 607 18.78 -11.11 -25.77
N SER A 608 17.88 -12.10 -25.76
CA SER A 608 17.59 -12.90 -24.58
C SER A 608 18.75 -13.83 -24.16
N ASP A 609 19.86 -13.85 -24.89
CA ASP A 609 21.12 -14.48 -24.49
C ASP A 609 21.95 -13.63 -23.49
N GLN A 610 21.38 -12.54 -23.00
CA GLN A 610 22.00 -11.63 -22.02
C GLN A 610 23.13 -10.76 -22.59
N THR A 611 23.34 -10.79 -23.90
CA THR A 611 24.39 -10.01 -24.56
C THR A 611 23.82 -8.93 -25.48
N LEU A 612 24.65 -7.92 -25.69
CA LEU A 612 24.52 -7.04 -26.83
C LEU A 612 25.68 -7.25 -27.78
N ARG A 613 25.45 -7.05 -29.08
CA ARG A 613 26.50 -7.11 -30.08
C ARG A 613 26.50 -5.87 -30.95
N VAL A 614 27.70 -5.38 -31.24
CA VAL A 614 27.94 -4.34 -32.25
C VAL A 614 28.55 -5.00 -33.46
N TRP A 615 27.94 -4.77 -34.62
CA TRP A 615 28.29 -5.40 -35.89
C TRP A 615 28.78 -4.36 -36.87
N ASP A 616 29.79 -4.73 -37.66
CA ASP A 616 30.13 -4.01 -38.87
C ASP A 616 29.15 -4.43 -39.98
N THR A 617 28.37 -3.49 -40.50
CA THR A 617 27.32 -3.76 -41.47
C THR A 617 27.89 -4.16 -42.83
N GLN A 618 29.14 -3.80 -43.14
CA GLN A 618 29.81 -4.02 -44.43
C GLN A 618 30.48 -5.40 -44.54
N THR A 619 31.02 -5.90 -43.45
CA THR A 619 31.72 -7.20 -43.36
C THR A 619 30.83 -8.27 -42.73
N GLY A 620 29.86 -7.87 -41.91
CA GLY A 620 29.02 -8.76 -41.12
C GLY A 620 29.69 -9.34 -39.88
N GLN A 621 30.90 -8.88 -39.54
CA GLN A 621 31.62 -9.35 -38.36
C GLN A 621 31.11 -8.67 -37.09
N THR A 622 31.10 -9.41 -35.98
CA THR A 622 30.90 -8.83 -34.65
C THR A 622 32.16 -8.06 -34.27
N LEU A 623 32.04 -6.75 -34.05
CA LEU A 623 33.11 -5.90 -33.54
C LEU A 623 33.24 -6.05 -32.01
N HIS A 624 32.10 -6.01 -31.31
CA HIS A 624 32.05 -6.12 -29.86
C HIS A 624 30.92 -7.06 -29.43
N THR A 625 31.21 -7.92 -28.46
CA THR A 625 30.20 -8.64 -27.67
C THR A 625 30.20 -8.03 -26.28
N LEU A 626 29.17 -7.25 -25.97
CA LEU A 626 29.03 -6.54 -24.71
C LEU A 626 28.32 -7.46 -23.72
N THR A 627 29.07 -7.91 -22.72
CA THR A 627 28.58 -8.78 -21.64
C THR A 627 28.51 -7.98 -20.34
N GLY A 628 27.44 -8.21 -19.56
CA GLY A 628 27.26 -7.52 -18.29
C GLY A 628 25.82 -7.51 -17.79
N HIS A 629 24.83 -7.65 -18.69
CA HIS A 629 23.47 -7.98 -18.27
C HIS A 629 23.41 -9.40 -17.71
N THR A 630 22.63 -9.61 -16.65
CA THR A 630 22.47 -10.92 -15.99
C THR A 630 21.18 -11.64 -16.40
N SER A 631 20.40 -11.04 -17.29
CA SER A 631 19.16 -11.56 -17.85
C SER A 631 18.89 -10.92 -19.23
N TRP A 632 17.70 -11.12 -19.80
CA TRP A 632 17.37 -10.69 -21.17
C TRP A 632 17.59 -9.20 -21.40
N VAL A 633 18.12 -8.83 -22.56
CA VAL A 633 18.31 -7.42 -22.94
C VAL A 633 17.22 -6.99 -23.92
N TYR A 634 16.28 -6.18 -23.46
CA TYR A 634 15.07 -5.85 -24.20
C TYR A 634 15.27 -4.81 -25.29
N ALA A 635 15.94 -3.69 -24.99
CA ALA A 635 16.06 -2.58 -25.91
C ALA A 635 17.47 -1.99 -25.95
N THR A 636 17.76 -1.28 -27.05
CA THR A 636 19.00 -0.53 -27.24
C THR A 636 18.77 0.73 -28.05
N ALA A 637 19.58 1.75 -27.78
CA ALA A 637 19.57 3.01 -28.51
C ALA A 637 20.99 3.57 -28.60
N PHE A 638 21.37 4.06 -29.79
CA PHE A 638 22.60 4.83 -29.95
C PHE A 638 22.39 6.28 -29.53
N HIS A 639 23.41 6.86 -28.91
CA HIS A 639 23.48 8.30 -28.72
C HIS A 639 23.59 9.01 -30.08
N PRO A 640 23.03 10.22 -30.26
CA PRO A 640 23.05 10.92 -31.55
C PRO A 640 24.46 11.17 -32.14
N SER A 641 25.47 11.36 -31.29
CA SER A 641 26.88 11.46 -31.74
C SER A 641 27.50 10.12 -32.14
N GLY A 642 26.86 8.99 -31.80
CA GLY A 642 27.36 7.64 -32.02
C GLY A 642 28.34 7.12 -30.97
N ALA A 643 28.92 7.99 -30.13
CA ALA A 643 29.95 7.61 -29.17
C ALA A 643 29.48 6.63 -28.09
N LEU A 644 28.20 6.68 -27.73
CA LEU A 644 27.60 5.87 -26.66
C LEU A 644 26.48 4.98 -27.18
N LEU A 645 26.33 3.82 -26.54
CA LEU A 645 25.23 2.89 -26.72
C LEU A 645 24.56 2.65 -25.38
N ALA A 646 23.23 2.75 -25.31
CA ALA A 646 22.46 2.41 -24.13
C ALA A 646 21.74 1.07 -24.32
N SER A 647 21.57 0.33 -23.22
CA SER A 647 20.86 -0.93 -23.19
C SER A 647 19.99 -1.08 -21.95
N SER A 648 18.84 -1.71 -22.09
CA SER A 648 17.94 -2.02 -20.98
C SER A 648 17.64 -3.51 -20.89
N GLY A 649 17.43 -4.03 -19.68
CA GLY A 649 17.23 -5.46 -19.49
C GLY A 649 16.32 -5.86 -18.35
N GLN A 650 15.99 -7.15 -18.34
CA GLN A 650 15.21 -7.85 -17.33
C GLN A 650 15.91 -7.88 -15.96
N ASP A 651 17.22 -7.65 -15.94
CA ASP A 651 18.04 -7.50 -14.74
C ASP A 651 17.94 -6.12 -14.08
N GLN A 652 16.91 -5.34 -14.42
CA GLN A 652 16.55 -4.08 -13.76
C GLN A 652 17.58 -2.96 -13.97
N ALA A 653 18.43 -3.08 -14.98
CA ALA A 653 19.52 -2.14 -15.20
C ALA A 653 19.44 -1.51 -16.59
N VAL A 654 19.74 -0.22 -16.64
CA VAL A 654 20.16 0.46 -17.85
C VAL A 654 21.69 0.55 -17.84
N ARG A 655 22.33 0.18 -18.94
CA ARG A 655 23.80 0.24 -19.07
C ARG A 655 24.17 1.14 -20.24
N VAL A 656 25.22 1.93 -20.05
CA VAL A 656 25.81 2.80 -21.07
C VAL A 656 27.20 2.30 -21.40
N TRP A 657 27.44 2.09 -22.69
CA TRP A 657 28.64 1.49 -23.24
C TRP A 657 29.33 2.47 -24.17
N ASP A 658 30.65 2.42 -24.21
CA ASP A 658 31.45 3.09 -25.22
C ASP A 658 31.37 2.29 -26.53
N THR A 659 30.83 2.89 -27.60
CA THR A 659 30.61 2.20 -28.88
C THR A 659 31.92 1.70 -29.52
N ARG A 660 33.03 2.43 -29.32
CA ARG A 660 34.32 2.18 -30.02
C ARG A 660 35.16 1.11 -29.34
N THR A 661 35.10 1.05 -28.01
CA THR A 661 35.88 0.12 -27.19
C THR A 661 35.06 -1.08 -26.74
N GLY A 662 33.74 -0.95 -26.72
CA GLY A 662 32.82 -1.95 -26.18
C GLY A 662 32.91 -2.07 -24.65
N GLN A 663 33.47 -1.09 -23.96
CA GLN A 663 33.55 -1.10 -22.50
C GLN A 663 32.28 -0.53 -21.87
N LEU A 664 31.88 -1.10 -20.72
CA LEU A 664 30.83 -0.54 -19.89
C LEU A 664 31.35 0.76 -19.25
N ILE A 665 30.68 1.88 -19.51
CA ILE A 665 31.02 3.17 -18.92
C ILE A 665 30.25 3.37 -17.61
N SER A 666 28.93 3.16 -17.66
CA SER A 666 28.05 3.43 -16.53
C SER A 666 26.92 2.42 -16.42
N MET A 667 26.56 2.10 -15.18
CA MET A 667 25.37 1.33 -14.84
C MET A 667 24.38 2.28 -14.16
N LEU A 668 23.32 2.60 -14.90
CA LEU A 668 22.26 3.49 -14.48
C LEU A 668 21.23 2.66 -13.70
N GLY A 669 21.47 2.58 -12.40
CA GLY A 669 20.63 1.84 -11.46
C GLY A 669 19.38 2.62 -11.02
N GLY A 670 18.58 1.96 -10.20
CA GLY A 670 17.39 2.52 -9.57
C GLY A 670 16.09 1.89 -10.04
N HIS A 671 16.07 1.25 -11.21
CA HIS A 671 14.91 0.44 -11.57
C HIS A 671 14.81 -0.79 -10.65
N ILE A 672 13.60 -1.15 -10.23
CA ILE A 672 13.34 -2.26 -9.29
C ILE A 672 12.63 -3.46 -9.95
N SER A 673 12.47 -3.42 -11.27
CA SER A 673 11.89 -4.46 -12.12
C SER A 673 12.40 -4.28 -13.56
N TRP A 674 11.90 -5.07 -14.50
CA TRP A 674 12.42 -5.18 -15.86
C TRP A 674 12.39 -3.84 -16.59
N VAL A 675 13.48 -3.46 -17.26
CA VAL A 675 13.54 -2.24 -18.06
C VAL A 675 13.34 -2.61 -19.53
N GLU A 676 12.19 -2.27 -20.07
CA GLU A 676 11.71 -2.75 -21.37
C GLU A 676 12.09 -1.83 -22.53
N ALA A 677 12.29 -0.53 -22.25
CA ALA A 677 12.67 0.43 -23.27
C ALA A 677 13.76 1.40 -22.78
N VAL A 678 14.56 1.88 -23.72
CA VAL A 678 15.62 2.89 -23.50
C VAL A 678 15.71 3.81 -24.71
N ALA A 679 15.97 5.10 -24.48
CA ALA A 679 16.15 6.08 -25.53
C ALA A 679 17.12 7.19 -25.11
N PHE A 680 17.81 7.79 -26.07
CA PHE A 680 18.53 9.04 -25.89
C PHE A 680 17.70 10.23 -26.37
N SER A 681 17.87 11.39 -25.74
CA SER A 681 17.33 12.65 -26.25
C SER A 681 18.03 13.05 -27.57
N ALA A 682 17.36 13.87 -28.37
CA ALA A 682 17.87 14.28 -29.69
C ALA A 682 19.17 15.10 -29.61
N ASP A 683 19.35 15.87 -28.54
CA ASP A 683 20.59 16.60 -28.23
C ASP A 683 21.69 15.70 -27.63
N GLY A 684 21.32 14.49 -27.20
CA GLY A 684 22.22 13.51 -26.59
C GLY A 684 22.55 13.78 -25.13
N GLU A 685 21.98 14.82 -24.51
CA GLU A 685 22.30 15.17 -23.12
C GLU A 685 21.63 14.22 -22.11
N LEU A 686 20.55 13.54 -22.49
CA LEU A 686 19.76 12.71 -21.60
C LEU A 686 19.61 11.29 -22.12
N VAL A 687 19.53 10.35 -21.19
CA VAL A 687 19.10 8.96 -21.44
C VAL A 687 17.89 8.66 -20.57
N ALA A 688 16.86 8.05 -21.16
CA ALA A 688 15.66 7.63 -20.46
C ALA A 688 15.48 6.12 -20.53
N GLY A 689 15.07 5.52 -19.41
CA GLY A 689 14.73 4.11 -19.27
C GLY A 689 13.32 3.97 -18.72
N SER A 690 12.55 3.03 -19.26
CA SER A 690 11.20 2.73 -18.80
C SER A 690 10.99 1.23 -18.63
N GLY A 691 10.22 0.85 -17.61
CA GLY A 691 10.10 -0.56 -17.24
C GLY A 691 8.84 -0.95 -16.49
N GLN A 692 8.82 -2.23 -16.09
CA GLN A 692 7.78 -2.86 -15.28
C GLN A 692 7.80 -2.43 -13.82
N ASP A 693 8.78 -1.64 -13.41
CA ASP A 693 8.75 -1.00 -12.09
C ASP A 693 7.91 0.27 -12.09
N HIS A 694 7.28 0.54 -13.24
CA HIS A 694 6.35 1.62 -13.42
C HIS A 694 6.98 3.01 -13.26
N THR A 695 8.31 3.09 -13.37
CA THR A 695 9.04 4.35 -13.38
C THR A 695 9.63 4.60 -14.75
N VAL A 696 9.74 5.90 -15.07
CA VAL A 696 10.59 6.37 -16.14
C VAL A 696 11.70 7.15 -15.46
N ARG A 697 12.92 6.70 -15.66
CA ARG A 697 14.10 7.33 -15.10
C ARG A 697 14.84 8.04 -16.20
N ILE A 698 15.27 9.25 -15.89
CA ILE A 698 16.04 10.11 -16.80
C ILE A 698 17.36 10.37 -16.10
N TRP A 699 18.44 10.15 -16.82
CA TRP A 699 19.80 10.42 -16.37
C TRP A 699 20.48 11.36 -17.36
N ASP A 700 21.45 12.11 -16.86
CA ASP A 700 22.39 12.83 -17.72
C ASP A 700 23.27 11.80 -18.43
N ALA A 701 23.44 11.92 -19.75
CA ALA A 701 24.20 10.98 -20.54
C ALA A 701 25.73 11.10 -20.31
N ARG A 702 26.18 12.22 -19.73
CA ARG A 702 27.60 12.54 -19.50
C ARG A 702 28.07 12.24 -18.08
N THR A 703 27.17 12.22 -17.09
CA THR A 703 27.50 12.04 -15.66
C THR A 703 26.59 11.01 -15.01
#